data_AF-A0A803SYP2-F1
#
_entry.id   AF-A0A803SYP2-F1
#
_cell.length_a   1.000
_cell.length_b   1.000
_cell.length_c   1.000
_cell.angle_alpha   90.00
_cell.angle_beta   90.00
_cell.angle_gamma   90.00
#
_symmetry.space_group_name_H-M   'P 1'
#
loop_
_entity.id
_entity.type
_entity.pdbx_description
1 polymer ?
#
loop_
_entity_poly.entity_id
_entity_poly.type
_entity_poly.pdbx_seq_one_letter_code
_entity_poly.pdbx_strand_id
1 'polypeptide(L)'
;MDPDGFLTALGEFPATSAGDPVDALVALWNKEAARAIDTVAPERPLSSTRAKPSPWFTEELAAMKRKKRGLEGVWRSEPSEPNRTRLCSYLRAYAAAIDAAKNIFFAANIASAKNRPAELSRVVRGLLYPVPQDGIPDNSAARCEAFARFFADKVALIRSGFDTILTAVSEDVARAPACPILMDSFQLVQPEDVDKVLGEVRATTCILDPCPSWLVREARGGLAEWVKVVVNASLREGIFPASLKLAVIKPLLKKSSLDPTQLDSYRPIYNLPFLGKVVERVVTAQLQAFLVDTDFLDPAQSGFRPGHGTETALVALVDDLRRELDRGSVSLLVLLDLSAAFDTVDHGILLGRLAGMGLGGTVLQWLRSFLEGRSQMVSLGDTCSAPQPLTCGVPQGSVLSPMLFNIYMKPLGEIIRSFGVRCHLYADDVQLCHSFPPVTKEAVQVLNRCLASVSDWMRANKLKLNPDKTEVLLVSRKAEQGIGLQPVLDGVALPLKTQVRSLGVLLDSSLSLEPQVSAVARGAFAQLRLVRQLRPFLGRSDLATVVHALVTSRLDYCNALYVGLPLKTARKLQLVQRAAARLITGAAYRERTTSLLSQLHWLPICYRAQFKVLVLTYKALNGSGPIYLSERISSYEPGRSLRSSGEALLSVPPASQARLVGTRDRAFSVVAPRLWNTLPREIRQAPTLLSFRKALKTWLCAQAFED
;
A
#
# COMPACT_ATOMS: atom_id res chain seq x y z
N MET A 1 -30.79 -1.56 5.01
CA MET A 1 -31.12 -1.11 3.65
C MET A 1 -31.08 -2.34 2.77
N ASP A 2 -32.17 -2.59 2.08
CA ASP A 2 -32.38 -3.75 1.22
C ASP A 2 -31.96 -3.40 -0.23
N PRO A 3 -30.96 -4.09 -0.82
CA PRO A 3 -30.54 -3.86 -2.21
C PRO A 3 -31.67 -4.05 -3.23
N ASP A 4 -32.54 -5.04 -3.04
CA ASP A 4 -33.61 -5.35 -3.99
C ASP A 4 -34.72 -4.30 -3.92
N GLY A 5 -35.08 -3.86 -2.72
CA GLY A 5 -35.95 -2.71 -2.51
C GLY A 5 -35.39 -1.41 -3.11
N PHE A 6 -34.07 -1.18 -3.04
CA PHE A 6 -33.42 -0.03 -3.67
C PHE A 6 -33.51 -0.08 -5.19
N LEU A 7 -33.25 -1.24 -5.81
CA LEU A 7 -33.39 -1.44 -7.26
C LEU A 7 -34.83 -1.21 -7.71
N THR A 8 -35.79 -1.73 -6.97
CA THR A 8 -37.22 -1.57 -7.25
C THR A 8 -37.64 -0.09 -7.18
N ALA A 9 -37.14 0.65 -6.18
CA ALA A 9 -37.44 2.07 -6.03
C ALA A 9 -36.74 2.95 -7.09
N LEU A 10 -35.54 2.58 -7.52
CA LEU A 10 -34.78 3.27 -8.57
C LEU A 10 -35.43 3.08 -9.95
N GLY A 11 -35.83 1.86 -10.28
CA GLY A 11 -36.42 1.50 -11.57
C GLY A 11 -35.38 1.32 -12.69
N GLU A 12 -35.89 1.02 -13.89
CA GLU A 12 -35.07 0.87 -15.10
C GLU A 12 -34.53 2.21 -15.60
N PHE A 13 -33.43 2.17 -16.34
CA PHE A 13 -32.88 3.36 -16.96
C PHE A 13 -33.87 3.93 -18.00
N PRO A 14 -34.18 5.24 -17.96
CA PRO A 14 -35.12 5.84 -18.90
C PRO A 14 -34.50 5.93 -20.31
N ALA A 15 -34.99 5.10 -21.24
CA ALA A 15 -34.46 5.01 -22.60
C ALA A 15 -34.42 6.36 -23.36
N THR A 16 -35.32 7.29 -23.03
CA THR A 16 -35.36 8.64 -23.61
C THR A 16 -34.12 9.47 -23.30
N SER A 17 -33.40 9.15 -22.23
CA SER A 17 -32.21 9.87 -21.78
C SER A 17 -30.90 9.26 -22.26
N ALA A 18 -30.93 8.17 -23.05
CA ALA A 18 -29.70 7.47 -23.47
C ALA A 18 -28.74 8.32 -24.34
N GLY A 19 -29.27 9.37 -24.98
CA GLY A 19 -28.51 10.33 -25.80
C GLY A 19 -28.14 11.63 -25.09
N ASP A 20 -28.49 11.78 -23.81
CA ASP A 20 -28.21 13.01 -23.06
C ASP A 20 -26.70 13.19 -22.81
N PRO A 21 -26.22 14.45 -22.69
CA PRO A 21 -24.84 14.73 -22.33
C PRO A 21 -24.45 14.10 -20.99
N VAL A 22 -23.17 13.76 -20.82
CA VAL A 22 -22.69 13.03 -19.64
C VAL A 22 -23.05 13.71 -18.30
N ASP A 23 -22.99 15.04 -18.23
CA ASP A 23 -23.33 15.77 -17.01
C ASP A 23 -24.82 15.68 -16.65
N ALA A 24 -25.70 15.66 -17.66
CA ALA A 24 -27.14 15.48 -17.47
C ALA A 24 -27.45 14.05 -16.98
N LEU A 25 -26.76 13.05 -17.52
CA LEU A 25 -26.87 11.66 -17.08
C LEU A 25 -26.44 11.46 -15.62
N VAL A 26 -25.35 12.11 -15.20
CA VAL A 26 -24.90 12.04 -13.80
C VAL A 26 -25.88 12.79 -12.87
N ALA A 27 -26.42 13.93 -13.31
CA ALA A 27 -27.45 14.64 -12.55
C ALA A 27 -28.71 13.78 -12.37
N LEU A 28 -29.15 13.10 -13.43
CA LEU A 28 -30.26 12.15 -13.38
C LEU A 28 -29.98 10.99 -12.42
N TRP A 29 -28.80 10.37 -12.50
CA TRP A 29 -28.37 9.35 -11.56
C TRP A 29 -28.44 9.82 -10.11
N ASN A 30 -27.88 11.00 -9.82
CA ASN A 30 -27.87 11.53 -8.46
C ASN A 30 -29.28 11.78 -7.92
N LYS A 31 -30.17 12.31 -8.77
CA LYS A 31 -31.57 12.56 -8.41
C LYS A 31 -32.33 11.26 -8.13
N GLU A 32 -32.27 10.30 -9.04
CA GLU A 32 -33.04 9.06 -8.92
C GLU A 32 -32.50 8.16 -7.81
N ALA A 33 -31.18 8.09 -7.62
CA ALA A 33 -30.58 7.35 -6.52
C ALA A 33 -30.93 7.95 -5.16
N ALA A 34 -30.93 9.28 -5.01
CA ALA A 34 -31.36 9.95 -3.79
C ALA A 34 -32.84 9.68 -3.50
N ARG A 35 -33.72 9.82 -4.50
CA ARG A 35 -35.16 9.50 -4.39
C ARG A 35 -35.38 8.05 -3.95
N ALA A 36 -34.64 7.10 -4.52
CA ALA A 36 -34.74 5.69 -4.17
C ALA A 36 -34.29 5.43 -2.73
N ILE A 37 -33.23 6.09 -2.26
CA ILE A 37 -32.81 6.03 -0.85
C ILE A 37 -33.88 6.60 0.08
N ASP A 38 -34.44 7.77 -0.22
CA ASP A 38 -35.46 8.38 0.62
C ASP A 38 -36.72 7.52 0.71
N THR A 39 -37.03 6.79 -0.37
CA THR A 39 -38.15 5.83 -0.41
C THR A 39 -37.89 4.60 0.47
N VAL A 40 -36.69 4.04 0.43
CA VAL A 40 -36.33 2.78 1.14
C VAL A 40 -35.89 3.02 2.58
N ALA A 41 -35.33 4.20 2.87
CA ALA A 41 -34.75 4.55 4.16
C ALA A 41 -34.89 6.06 4.45
N PRO A 42 -36.12 6.57 4.69
CA PRO A 42 -36.36 7.99 4.94
C PRO A 42 -35.63 8.46 6.20
N GLU A 43 -35.17 9.71 6.18
CA GLU A 43 -34.55 10.35 7.34
C GLU A 43 -35.51 10.35 8.53
N ARG A 44 -35.03 9.89 9.69
CA ARG A 44 -35.77 9.92 10.95
C ARG A 44 -34.96 10.72 11.97
N PRO A 45 -35.60 11.61 12.76
CA PRO A 45 -34.91 12.33 13.80
C PRO A 45 -34.27 11.37 14.79
N LEU A 46 -33.00 11.64 15.15
CA LEU A 46 -32.24 10.87 16.12
C LEU A 46 -32.88 10.99 17.51
N SER A 47 -33.75 10.05 17.86
CA SER A 47 -34.18 9.85 19.25
C SER A 47 -33.06 9.17 20.04
N SER A 48 -32.31 9.91 20.87
CA SER A 48 -31.46 9.29 21.87
C SER A 48 -31.08 10.23 23.02
N THR A 49 -31.69 10.02 24.19
CA THR A 49 -31.21 10.48 25.51
C THR A 49 -30.61 9.36 26.36
N ARG A 50 -30.42 8.15 25.80
CA ARG A 50 -29.74 7.03 26.50
C ARG A 50 -28.46 6.66 25.77
N ALA A 51 -27.36 6.64 26.53
CA ALA A 51 -26.10 6.03 26.08
C ALA A 51 -26.40 4.62 25.56
N LYS A 52 -26.13 4.38 24.27
CA LYS A 52 -26.34 3.06 23.67
C LYS A 52 -25.49 2.05 24.45
N PRO A 53 -26.09 0.95 24.96
CA PRO A 53 -25.30 -0.10 25.58
C PRO A 53 -24.26 -0.62 24.60
N SER A 54 -23.14 -1.13 25.12
CA SER A 54 -22.09 -1.68 24.26
C SER A 54 -22.68 -2.71 23.28
N PRO A 55 -22.24 -2.77 22.01
CA PRO A 55 -22.91 -3.56 20.98
C PRO A 55 -23.03 -5.08 21.27
N TRP A 56 -22.18 -5.61 22.15
CA TRP A 56 -22.17 -7.00 22.61
C TRP A 56 -23.09 -7.25 23.81
N PHE A 57 -23.73 -6.22 24.38
CA PHE A 57 -24.54 -6.32 25.60
C PHE A 57 -25.97 -6.73 25.25
N THR A 58 -26.30 -7.99 25.46
CA THR A 58 -27.60 -8.58 25.13
C THR A 58 -28.66 -8.31 26.20
N GLU A 59 -29.93 -8.51 25.86
CA GLU A 59 -31.05 -8.42 26.81
C GLU A 59 -30.94 -9.47 27.93
N GLU A 60 -30.41 -10.64 27.61
CA GLU A 60 -30.09 -11.69 28.59
C GLU A 60 -29.07 -11.20 29.63
N LEU A 61 -27.99 -10.53 29.21
CA LEU A 61 -27.04 -9.91 30.13
C LEU A 61 -27.68 -8.78 30.95
N ALA A 62 -28.62 -8.03 30.37
CA ALA A 62 -29.39 -7.03 31.10
C ALA A 62 -30.23 -7.68 32.21
N ALA A 63 -30.90 -8.79 31.92
CA ALA A 63 -31.66 -9.58 32.90
C ALA A 63 -30.75 -10.14 34.01
N MET A 64 -29.59 -10.70 33.64
CA MET A 64 -28.64 -11.21 34.61
C MET A 64 -28.09 -10.10 35.53
N LYS A 65 -27.83 -8.91 34.99
CA LYS A 65 -27.39 -7.74 35.76
C LYS A 65 -28.44 -7.28 36.77
N ARG A 66 -29.73 -7.32 36.42
CA ARG A 66 -30.84 -7.02 37.35
C ARG A 66 -30.86 -8.02 38.50
N LYS A 67 -30.78 -9.32 38.20
CA LYS A 67 -30.75 -10.39 39.20
C LYS A 67 -29.52 -10.32 40.11
N LYS A 68 -28.35 -9.97 39.55
CA LYS A 68 -27.12 -9.69 40.33
C LYS A 68 -27.38 -8.60 41.39
N ARG A 69 -27.95 -7.46 40.99
CA ARG A 69 -28.25 -6.36 41.92
C ARG A 69 -29.23 -6.77 43.01
N GLY A 70 -30.22 -7.59 42.68
CA GLY A 70 -31.13 -8.17 43.67
C GLY A 70 -30.39 -9.02 44.71
N LEU A 71 -29.49 -9.91 44.27
CA LEU A 71 -28.67 -10.73 45.17
C LEU A 71 -27.67 -9.90 46.00
N GLU A 72 -27.10 -8.83 45.45
CA GLU A 72 -26.28 -7.87 46.20
C GLU A 72 -27.11 -7.16 47.28
N GLY A 73 -28.36 -6.81 46.98
CA GLY A 73 -29.30 -6.24 47.95
C GLY A 73 -29.56 -7.19 49.11
N VAL A 74 -29.89 -8.46 48.82
CA VAL A 74 -30.15 -9.50 49.83
C VAL A 74 -28.93 -9.74 50.74
N TRP A 75 -27.71 -9.79 50.18
CA TRP A 75 -26.50 -9.94 50.98
C TRP A 75 -26.20 -8.72 51.86
N ARG A 76 -26.51 -7.51 51.39
CA ARG A 76 -26.36 -6.27 52.18
C ARG A 76 -27.37 -6.18 53.32
N SER A 77 -28.60 -6.68 53.12
CA SER A 77 -29.62 -6.71 54.16
C SER A 77 -29.41 -7.85 55.17
N GLU A 78 -28.89 -8.99 54.71
CA GLU A 78 -28.64 -10.18 55.55
C GLU A 78 -27.27 -10.80 55.24
N PRO A 79 -26.21 -10.34 55.92
CA PRO A 79 -24.84 -10.78 55.69
C PRO A 79 -24.59 -12.20 56.25
N SER A 80 -25.07 -13.21 55.53
CA SER A 80 -24.86 -14.63 55.86
C SER A 80 -23.93 -15.32 54.85
N GLU A 81 -23.22 -16.36 55.30
CA GLU A 81 -22.32 -17.13 54.44
C GLU A 81 -23.02 -17.84 53.26
N PRO A 82 -24.26 -18.36 53.42
CA PRO A 82 -25.06 -18.84 52.29
C PRO A 82 -25.37 -17.74 51.25
N ASN A 83 -25.74 -16.54 51.69
CA ASN A 83 -26.04 -15.42 50.79
C ASN A 83 -24.78 -14.94 50.06
N ARG A 84 -23.64 -14.90 50.75
CA ARG A 84 -22.33 -14.59 50.13
C ARG A 84 -21.96 -15.60 49.05
N THR A 85 -22.11 -16.90 49.34
CA THR A 85 -21.80 -17.97 48.39
C THR A 85 -22.70 -17.92 47.15
N ARG A 86 -24.00 -17.63 47.33
CA ARG A 86 -24.98 -17.44 46.25
C ARG A 86 -24.64 -16.23 45.37
N LEU A 87 -24.22 -15.11 45.96
CA LEU A 87 -23.77 -13.94 45.20
C LEU A 87 -22.47 -14.22 44.44
N CYS A 88 -21.47 -14.82 45.09
CA CYS A 88 -20.19 -15.14 44.45
C CYS A 88 -20.33 -16.12 43.28
N SER A 89 -21.13 -17.18 43.43
CA SER A 89 -21.42 -18.11 42.33
C SER A 89 -22.13 -17.43 41.16
N TYR A 90 -23.11 -16.56 41.44
CA TYR A 90 -23.81 -15.81 40.41
C TYR A 90 -22.91 -14.78 39.71
N LEU A 91 -22.01 -14.12 40.45
CA LEU A 91 -21.01 -13.22 39.87
C LEU A 91 -20.09 -13.95 38.88
N ARG A 92 -19.67 -15.19 39.18
CA ARG A 92 -18.88 -16.02 38.25
C ARG A 92 -19.67 -16.39 37.01
N ALA A 93 -20.92 -16.82 37.17
CA ALA A 93 -21.80 -17.14 36.04
C ALA A 93 -22.06 -15.92 35.14
N TYR A 94 -22.30 -14.74 35.74
CA TYR A 94 -22.48 -13.50 35.01
C TYR A 94 -21.20 -13.05 34.29
N ALA A 95 -20.03 -13.20 34.92
CA ALA A 95 -18.75 -12.92 34.25
C ALA A 95 -18.53 -13.86 33.04
N ALA A 96 -18.79 -15.16 33.20
CA ALA A 96 -18.71 -16.12 32.10
C ALA A 96 -19.67 -15.80 30.95
N ALA A 97 -20.90 -15.37 31.25
CA ALA A 97 -21.86 -14.94 30.25
C ALA A 97 -21.42 -13.67 29.49
N ILE A 98 -20.81 -12.70 30.19
CA ILE A 98 -20.21 -11.52 29.54
C ILE A 98 -19.10 -11.95 28.59
N ASP A 99 -18.22 -12.83 29.04
CA ASP A 99 -17.10 -13.30 28.22
C ASP A 99 -17.60 -14.08 27.00
N ALA A 100 -18.64 -14.91 27.15
CA ALA A 100 -19.28 -15.61 26.04
C ALA A 100 -19.89 -14.64 25.01
N ALA A 101 -20.64 -13.63 25.47
CA ALA A 101 -21.26 -12.63 24.58
C ALA A 101 -20.21 -11.81 23.82
N LYS A 102 -19.12 -11.40 24.50
CA LYS A 102 -17.97 -10.75 23.86
C LYS A 102 -17.30 -11.65 22.82
N ASN A 103 -17.06 -12.91 23.17
CA ASN A 103 -16.48 -13.90 22.26
C ASN A 103 -17.31 -14.03 20.98
N ILE A 104 -18.63 -14.23 21.11
CA ILE A 104 -19.55 -14.35 19.96
C ILE A 104 -19.51 -13.08 19.09
N PHE A 105 -19.62 -11.91 19.72
CA PHE A 105 -19.63 -10.64 19.00
C PHE A 105 -18.31 -10.36 18.25
N PHE A 106 -17.16 -10.56 18.90
CA PHE A 106 -15.87 -10.31 18.28
C PHE A 106 -15.51 -11.38 17.24
N ALA A 107 -15.88 -12.64 17.46
CA ALA A 107 -15.74 -13.70 16.46
C ALA A 107 -16.54 -13.37 15.20
N ALA A 108 -17.79 -12.92 15.33
CA ALA A 108 -18.61 -12.50 14.19
C ALA A 108 -17.97 -11.34 13.40
N ASN A 109 -17.42 -10.34 14.10
CA ASN A 109 -16.73 -9.21 13.47
C ASN A 109 -15.42 -9.60 12.77
N ILE A 110 -14.68 -10.56 13.32
CA ILE A 110 -13.46 -11.07 12.69
C ILE A 110 -13.81 -11.95 11.50
N ALA A 111 -14.84 -12.80 11.61
CA ALA A 111 -15.31 -13.66 10.54
C ALA A 111 -15.81 -12.85 9.34
N SER A 112 -16.59 -11.78 9.57
CA SER A 112 -17.05 -10.88 8.50
C SER A 112 -15.91 -10.14 7.80
N ALA A 113 -14.80 -9.92 8.50
CA ALA A 113 -13.61 -9.23 7.99
C ALA A 113 -12.47 -10.17 7.52
N LYS A 114 -12.61 -11.49 7.67
CA LYS A 114 -11.53 -12.49 7.51
C LYS A 114 -10.80 -12.41 6.17
N ASN A 115 -11.55 -12.15 5.09
CA ASN A 115 -11.03 -12.07 3.73
C ASN A 115 -10.65 -10.63 3.31
N ARG A 116 -10.71 -9.66 4.23
CA ARG A 116 -10.44 -8.23 3.98
C ARG A 116 -9.40 -7.71 4.97
N PRO A 117 -8.09 -7.85 4.67
CA PRO A 117 -7.00 -7.53 5.60
C PRO A 117 -7.05 -6.13 6.21
N ALA A 118 -7.47 -5.12 5.43
CA ALA A 118 -7.61 -3.75 5.91
C ALA A 118 -8.78 -3.58 6.91
N GLU A 119 -9.90 -4.24 6.64
CA GLU A 119 -11.06 -4.24 7.52
C GLU A 119 -10.77 -5.01 8.81
N LEU A 120 -10.12 -6.17 8.69
CA LEU A 120 -9.65 -6.95 9.83
C LEU A 120 -8.68 -6.14 10.70
N SER A 121 -7.71 -5.46 10.09
CA SER A 121 -6.79 -4.57 10.80
C SER A 121 -7.52 -3.44 11.52
N ARG A 122 -8.55 -2.85 10.91
CA ARG A 122 -9.40 -1.83 11.54
C ARG A 122 -10.18 -2.38 12.73
N VAL A 123 -10.85 -3.53 12.57
CA VAL A 123 -11.57 -4.21 13.65
C VAL A 123 -10.62 -4.48 14.81
N VAL A 124 -9.49 -5.13 14.54
CA VAL A 124 -8.49 -5.46 15.54
C VAL A 124 -7.91 -4.21 16.21
N ARG A 125 -7.62 -3.13 15.47
CA ARG A 125 -7.18 -1.87 16.07
C ARG A 125 -8.25 -1.27 16.98
N GLY A 126 -9.52 -1.32 16.60
CA GLY A 126 -10.63 -0.86 17.45
C GLY A 126 -10.77 -1.68 18.75
N LEU A 127 -10.38 -2.97 18.72
CA LEU A 127 -10.35 -3.82 19.92
C LEU A 127 -9.15 -3.51 20.83
N LEU A 128 -8.00 -3.21 20.24
CA LEU A 128 -6.74 -3.00 20.98
C LEU A 128 -6.54 -1.56 21.46
N TYR A 129 -7.07 -0.62 20.70
CA TYR A 129 -7.02 0.80 20.97
C TYR A 129 -8.46 1.29 20.91
N PRO A 130 -9.20 1.24 22.05
CA PRO A 130 -10.41 2.03 22.17
C PRO A 130 -10.03 3.45 21.77
N VAL A 131 -10.79 4.06 20.84
CA VAL A 131 -10.57 5.44 20.43
C VAL A 131 -10.37 6.25 21.71
N PRO A 132 -9.22 6.92 21.90
CA PRO A 132 -9.08 7.81 23.04
C PRO A 132 -10.26 8.77 22.99
N GLN A 133 -11.03 8.90 24.07
CA GLN A 133 -11.92 10.05 24.24
C GLN A 133 -11.10 11.33 24.50
N ASP A 134 -9.89 11.41 23.94
CA ASP A 134 -8.98 12.53 24.10
C ASP A 134 -9.34 13.54 23.02
N GLY A 135 -10.09 14.55 23.44
CA GLY A 135 -10.38 15.79 22.73
C GLY A 135 -11.09 15.56 21.41
N ILE A 136 -12.40 15.83 21.35
CA ILE A 136 -13.06 16.12 20.07
C ILE A 136 -12.14 17.14 19.36
N PRO A 137 -11.44 16.79 18.26
CA PRO A 137 -10.76 17.81 17.49
C PRO A 137 -11.83 18.82 17.15
N ASP A 138 -11.60 20.10 17.47
CA ASP A 138 -12.57 21.15 17.25
C ASP A 138 -13.10 21.06 15.80
N ASN A 139 -14.27 20.45 15.61
CA ASN A 139 -14.88 20.21 14.30
C ASN A 139 -15.59 21.48 13.83
N SER A 140 -15.10 22.65 14.25
CA SER A 140 -15.61 23.94 13.85
C SER A 140 -15.41 24.16 12.35
N ALA A 141 -16.33 24.92 11.75
CA ALA A 141 -16.19 25.38 10.38
C ALA A 141 -14.87 26.18 10.20
N ALA A 142 -14.46 26.92 11.23
CA ALA A 142 -13.19 27.66 11.24
C ALA A 142 -11.98 26.73 11.08
N ARG A 143 -11.97 25.57 11.74
CA ARG A 143 -10.88 24.60 11.60
C ARG A 143 -10.87 23.93 10.21
N CYS A 144 -12.04 23.61 9.65
CA CYS A 144 -12.13 23.09 8.28
C CYS A 144 -11.51 24.08 7.29
N GLU A 145 -11.86 25.36 7.43
CA GLU A 145 -11.35 26.44 6.60
C GLU A 145 -9.84 26.65 6.77
N ALA A 146 -9.33 26.57 8.01
CA ALA A 146 -7.89 26.65 8.29
C ALA A 146 -7.12 25.51 7.62
N PHE A 147 -7.64 24.27 7.66
CA PHE A 147 -7.03 23.14 6.94
C PHE A 147 -7.07 23.33 5.42
N ALA A 148 -8.19 23.81 4.88
CA ALA A 148 -8.35 24.02 3.45
C ALA A 148 -7.30 25.02 2.94
N ARG A 149 -7.23 26.20 3.57
CA ARG A 149 -6.19 27.21 3.30
C ARG A 149 -4.79 26.66 3.48
N PHE A 150 -4.50 25.98 4.59
CA PHE A 150 -3.18 25.42 4.82
C PHE A 150 -2.71 24.48 3.71
N PHE A 151 -3.58 23.56 3.25
CA PHE A 151 -3.21 22.64 2.17
C PHE A 151 -3.05 23.37 0.82
N ALA A 152 -3.94 24.33 0.51
CA ALA A 152 -3.85 25.13 -0.72
C ALA A 152 -2.61 26.04 -0.74
N ASP A 153 -2.40 26.82 0.32
CA ASP A 153 -1.28 27.76 0.46
C ASP A 153 0.06 27.05 0.39
N LYS A 154 0.16 25.84 0.97
CA LYS A 154 1.37 25.02 0.89
C LYS A 154 1.72 24.67 -0.56
N VAL A 155 0.74 24.30 -1.38
CA VAL A 155 0.96 23.97 -2.79
C VAL A 155 1.27 25.25 -3.58
N ALA A 156 0.53 26.33 -3.34
CA ALA A 156 0.75 27.63 -3.98
C ALA A 156 2.15 28.18 -3.69
N LEU A 157 2.64 28.06 -2.46
CA LEU A 157 4.00 28.47 -2.06
C LEU A 157 5.09 27.65 -2.76
N ILE A 158 4.88 26.34 -2.92
CA ILE A 158 5.81 25.49 -3.67
C ILE A 158 5.82 25.92 -5.16
N ARG A 159 4.64 26.17 -5.72
CA ARG A 159 4.43 26.58 -7.12
C ARG A 159 5.09 27.93 -7.43
N SER A 160 4.84 28.96 -6.61
CA SER A 160 5.40 30.29 -6.83
C SER A 160 6.93 30.31 -6.80
N GLY A 161 7.54 29.43 -5.98
CA GLY A 161 8.98 29.25 -5.94
C GLY A 161 9.62 28.80 -7.26
N PHE A 162 8.86 28.17 -8.17
CA PHE A 162 9.37 27.84 -9.51
C PHE A 162 9.27 29.00 -10.49
N ASP A 163 8.21 29.81 -10.38
CA ASP A 163 7.92 30.89 -11.34
C ASP A 163 8.91 32.07 -11.18
N THR A 164 9.42 32.29 -9.96
CA THR A 164 10.50 33.27 -9.71
C THR A 164 11.85 32.91 -10.36
N ILE A 165 12.06 31.62 -10.66
CA ILE A 165 13.35 31.10 -11.16
C ILE A 165 13.32 30.88 -12.68
N LEU A 166 12.16 30.50 -13.23
CA LEU A 166 12.00 30.22 -14.67
C LEU A 166 12.04 31.47 -15.57
N THR A 167 11.89 32.67 -15.02
CA THR A 167 12.17 33.94 -15.74
C THR A 167 13.63 34.12 -16.12
N ALA A 168 14.56 33.28 -15.63
CA ALA A 168 15.98 33.28 -16.01
C ALA A 168 16.36 32.20 -17.04
N VAL A 169 15.46 31.25 -17.37
CA VAL A 169 15.72 30.16 -18.30
C VAL A 169 14.51 30.03 -19.24
N SER A 170 14.46 30.88 -20.26
CA SER A 170 13.41 30.84 -21.26
C SER A 170 13.76 29.88 -22.40
N GLU A 171 12.73 29.17 -22.86
CA GLU A 171 12.57 28.48 -24.14
C GLU A 171 13.44 27.25 -24.42
N ASP A 172 13.03 26.07 -23.91
CA ASP A 172 13.30 24.79 -24.62
C ASP A 172 12.36 23.61 -24.26
N VAL A 173 11.33 23.79 -23.42
CA VAL A 173 10.43 22.70 -23.00
C VAL A 173 9.04 22.85 -23.61
N ALA A 174 8.92 22.88 -24.94
CA ALA A 174 7.62 22.73 -25.61
C ALA A 174 7.75 22.51 -27.13
N ARG A 175 8.34 21.40 -27.57
CA ARG A 175 8.00 20.78 -28.88
C ARG A 175 8.43 19.32 -28.83
N ALA A 176 7.55 18.47 -28.28
CA ALA A 176 7.66 17.05 -28.53
C ALA A 176 7.57 16.86 -30.06
N PRO A 177 8.43 16.02 -30.67
CA PRO A 177 8.27 15.66 -32.07
C PRO A 177 6.86 15.12 -32.30
N ALA A 178 6.28 15.37 -33.47
CA ALA A 178 4.94 14.89 -33.83
C ALA A 178 4.93 13.36 -33.79
N CYS A 179 4.51 12.80 -32.66
CA CYS A 179 4.29 11.38 -32.49
C CYS A 179 2.98 11.03 -33.21
N PRO A 180 2.92 9.96 -34.03
CA PRO A 180 1.68 9.53 -34.62
C PRO A 180 0.67 9.21 -33.52
N ILE A 181 -0.61 9.52 -33.76
CA ILE A 181 -1.67 9.17 -32.81
C ILE A 181 -1.84 7.65 -32.86
N LEU A 182 -1.58 7.01 -31.72
CA LEU A 182 -1.70 5.56 -31.51
C LEU A 182 -3.04 5.20 -30.86
N MET A 183 -3.63 6.11 -30.07
CA MET A 183 -4.92 5.92 -29.43
C MET A 183 -5.70 7.24 -29.44
N ASP A 184 -6.74 7.31 -30.26
CA ASP A 184 -7.57 8.51 -30.44
C ASP A 184 -8.93 8.44 -29.73
N SER A 185 -9.37 7.23 -29.37
CA SER A 185 -10.69 6.95 -28.82
C SER A 185 -10.63 5.79 -27.81
N PHE A 186 -11.56 5.80 -26.86
CA PHE A 186 -11.76 4.69 -25.92
C PHE A 186 -12.71 3.66 -26.51
N GLN A 187 -12.51 2.40 -26.13
CA GLN A 187 -13.47 1.33 -26.37
C GLN A 187 -14.69 1.50 -25.45
N LEU A 188 -15.89 1.37 -26.00
CA LEU A 188 -17.13 1.44 -25.22
C LEU A 188 -17.34 0.13 -24.46
N VAL A 189 -17.89 0.24 -23.25
CA VAL A 189 -18.11 -0.88 -22.34
C VAL A 189 -19.50 -1.49 -22.50
N GLN A 190 -19.58 -2.79 -22.21
CA GLN A 190 -20.83 -3.54 -22.10
C GLN A 190 -21.28 -3.66 -20.63
N PRO A 191 -22.55 -4.04 -20.35
CA PRO A 191 -23.03 -4.23 -18.98
C PRO A 191 -22.17 -5.19 -18.15
N GLU A 192 -21.60 -6.22 -18.76
CA GLU A 192 -20.77 -7.22 -18.09
C GLU A 192 -19.42 -6.63 -17.63
N ASP A 193 -18.85 -5.74 -18.43
CA ASP A 193 -17.63 -5.01 -18.06
C ASP A 193 -17.87 -4.11 -16.85
N VAL A 194 -19.04 -3.47 -16.82
CA VAL A 194 -19.46 -2.60 -15.72
C VAL A 194 -19.69 -3.40 -14.44
N ASP A 195 -20.36 -4.56 -14.51
CA ASP A 195 -20.55 -5.44 -13.35
C ASP A 195 -19.20 -5.86 -12.74
N LYS A 196 -18.26 -6.27 -13.61
CA LYS A 196 -16.91 -6.63 -13.19
C LYS A 196 -16.20 -5.45 -12.50
N VAL A 197 -16.26 -4.26 -13.10
CA VAL A 197 -15.66 -3.05 -12.51
C VAL A 197 -16.28 -2.71 -11.17
N LEU A 198 -17.61 -2.78 -11.04
CA LEU A 198 -18.31 -2.53 -9.77
C LEU A 198 -17.88 -3.54 -8.69
N GLY A 199 -17.64 -4.80 -9.05
CA GLY A 199 -17.11 -5.82 -8.16
C GLY A 199 -15.67 -5.55 -7.68
N GLU A 200 -14.83 -4.94 -8.52
CA GLU A 200 -13.42 -4.66 -8.23
C GLU A 200 -13.20 -3.35 -7.45
N VAL A 201 -14.03 -2.33 -7.69
CA VAL A 201 -13.86 -1.01 -7.07
C VAL A 201 -14.20 -1.08 -5.57
N ARG A 202 -13.34 -0.47 -4.76
CA ARG A 202 -13.58 -0.38 -3.32
C ARG A 202 -14.76 0.55 -3.04
N ALA A 203 -15.82 0.01 -2.44
CA ALA A 203 -17.01 0.75 -2.00
C ALA A 203 -16.70 1.66 -0.79
N THR A 204 -16.06 2.80 -1.04
CA THR A 204 -15.87 3.88 -0.06
C THR A 204 -16.83 5.02 -0.36
N THR A 205 -17.77 5.25 0.55
CA THR A 205 -18.76 6.33 0.43
C THR A 205 -18.14 7.70 0.61
N CYS A 206 -18.38 8.57 -0.38
CA CYS A 206 -18.20 10.01 -0.30
C CYS A 206 -19.46 10.66 0.28
N ILE A 207 -19.30 11.78 0.98
CA ILE A 207 -20.46 12.57 1.45
C ILE A 207 -21.24 13.20 0.28
N LEU A 208 -20.64 13.25 -0.90
CA LEU A 208 -21.25 13.72 -2.14
C LEU A 208 -21.95 12.59 -2.91
N ASP A 209 -21.84 11.34 -2.46
CA ASP A 209 -22.54 10.24 -3.12
C ASP A 209 -24.04 10.31 -2.77
N PRO A 210 -24.96 10.14 -3.73
CA PRO A 210 -26.40 10.18 -3.48
C PRO A 210 -26.89 8.99 -2.64
N CYS A 211 -26.08 7.92 -2.57
CA CYS A 211 -26.38 6.73 -1.80
C CYS A 211 -25.08 6.07 -1.30
N PRO A 212 -25.15 5.20 -0.28
CA PRO A 212 -23.98 4.48 0.18
C PRO A 212 -23.37 3.60 -0.93
N SER A 213 -22.07 3.73 -1.21
CA SER A 213 -21.43 2.99 -2.31
C SER A 213 -21.48 1.47 -2.17
N TRP A 214 -21.61 0.96 -0.94
CA TRP A 214 -21.77 -0.48 -0.72
C TRP A 214 -23.10 -0.98 -1.31
N LEU A 215 -24.15 -0.16 -1.29
CA LEU A 215 -25.46 -0.51 -1.84
C LEU A 215 -25.38 -0.66 -3.35
N VAL A 216 -24.73 0.30 -4.03
CA VAL A 216 -24.46 0.24 -5.48
C VAL A 216 -23.69 -1.03 -5.85
N ARG A 217 -22.74 -1.44 -5.02
CA ARG A 217 -21.93 -2.65 -5.28
C ARG A 217 -22.70 -3.96 -5.06
N GLU A 218 -23.57 -4.02 -4.07
CA GLU A 218 -24.41 -5.22 -3.84
C GLU A 218 -25.54 -5.30 -4.88
N ALA A 219 -26.09 -4.15 -5.29
CA ALA A 219 -27.14 -4.04 -6.33
C ALA A 219 -26.60 -4.04 -7.77
N ARG A 220 -25.31 -4.37 -7.98
CA ARG A 220 -24.62 -4.17 -9.27
C ARG A 220 -25.28 -4.86 -10.48
N GLY A 221 -25.93 -6.00 -10.27
CA GLY A 221 -26.62 -6.73 -11.35
C GLY A 221 -27.76 -5.94 -12.00
N GLY A 222 -28.47 -5.09 -11.25
CA GLY A 222 -29.54 -4.23 -11.77
C GLY A 222 -29.09 -2.82 -12.15
N LEU A 223 -27.88 -2.40 -11.77
CA LEU A 223 -27.35 -1.05 -12.01
C LEU A 223 -26.38 -0.96 -13.19
N ALA A 224 -26.05 -2.10 -13.79
CA ALA A 224 -25.08 -2.17 -14.88
C ALA A 224 -25.45 -1.24 -16.04
N GLU A 225 -26.72 -1.19 -16.45
CA GLU A 225 -27.17 -0.34 -17.55
C GLU A 225 -27.07 1.17 -17.21
N TRP A 226 -27.54 1.56 -16.02
CA TRP A 226 -27.43 2.94 -15.51
C TRP A 226 -25.98 3.45 -15.58
N VAL A 227 -25.04 2.64 -15.07
CA VAL A 227 -23.62 3.00 -15.02
C VAL A 227 -22.99 2.93 -16.42
N LYS A 228 -23.36 1.94 -17.26
CA LYS A 228 -22.87 1.81 -18.65
C LYS A 228 -23.16 3.06 -19.46
N VAL A 229 -24.39 3.58 -19.41
CA VAL A 229 -24.78 4.76 -20.19
C VAL A 229 -23.94 5.97 -19.80
N VAL A 230 -23.75 6.22 -18.50
CA VAL A 230 -22.89 7.30 -17.99
C VAL A 230 -21.43 7.12 -18.46
N VAL A 231 -20.86 5.93 -18.28
CA VAL A 231 -19.47 5.64 -18.68
C VAL A 231 -19.30 5.86 -20.17
N ASN A 232 -20.15 5.26 -21.01
CA ASN A 232 -20.03 5.37 -22.46
C ASN A 232 -20.24 6.79 -22.97
N ALA A 233 -21.13 7.58 -22.36
CA ALA A 233 -21.25 9.01 -22.68
C ALA A 233 -19.96 9.76 -22.36
N SER A 234 -19.39 9.56 -21.17
CA SER A 234 -18.10 10.15 -20.77
C SER A 234 -16.98 9.83 -21.75
N LEU A 235 -16.85 8.56 -22.15
CA LEU A 235 -15.82 8.09 -23.08
C LEU A 235 -16.00 8.66 -24.50
N ARG A 236 -17.23 8.70 -25.02
CA ARG A 236 -17.55 9.23 -26.35
C ARG A 236 -17.31 10.72 -26.45
N GLU A 237 -17.75 11.48 -25.44
CA GLU A 237 -17.61 12.94 -25.42
C GLU A 237 -16.18 13.39 -25.10
N GLY A 238 -15.36 12.51 -24.52
CA GLY A 238 -14.04 12.88 -24.01
C GLY A 238 -14.15 13.82 -22.81
N ILE A 239 -15.15 13.64 -21.94
CA ILE A 239 -15.44 14.53 -20.81
C ILE A 239 -15.56 13.73 -19.52
N PHE A 240 -14.79 14.10 -18.50
CA PHE A 240 -15.02 13.63 -17.14
C PHE A 240 -16.11 14.50 -16.48
N PRO A 241 -17.17 13.90 -15.89
CA PRO A 241 -18.32 14.66 -15.42
C PRO A 241 -17.98 15.71 -14.36
N ALA A 242 -18.52 16.92 -14.50
CA ALA A 242 -18.21 18.08 -13.66
C ALA A 242 -18.59 17.87 -12.18
N SER A 243 -19.76 17.29 -11.92
CA SER A 243 -20.23 17.00 -10.54
C SER A 243 -19.33 16.01 -9.79
N LEU A 244 -18.53 15.22 -10.52
CA LEU A 244 -17.59 14.24 -9.94
C LEU A 244 -16.17 14.82 -9.73
N LYS A 245 -15.93 16.09 -10.09
CA LYS A 245 -14.61 16.75 -9.97
C LYS A 245 -14.31 17.29 -8.58
N LEU A 246 -15.31 17.43 -7.71
CA LEU A 246 -15.13 17.90 -6.34
C LEU A 246 -14.57 16.79 -5.44
N ALA A 247 -13.42 17.06 -4.80
CA ALA A 247 -12.80 16.15 -3.85
C ALA A 247 -13.05 16.54 -2.40
N VAL A 248 -13.37 15.56 -1.55
CA VAL A 248 -13.57 15.79 -0.12
C VAL A 248 -12.34 15.31 0.67
N ILE A 249 -11.59 16.24 1.23
CA ILE A 249 -10.38 15.98 2.00
C ILE A 249 -10.73 15.66 3.44
N LYS A 250 -10.26 14.52 3.92
CA LYS A 250 -10.28 14.13 5.33
C LYS A 250 -8.86 14.18 5.89
N PRO A 251 -8.51 15.18 6.74
CA PRO A 251 -7.18 15.28 7.32
C PRO A 251 -6.86 14.06 8.18
N LEU A 252 -5.75 13.38 7.90
CA LEU A 252 -5.29 12.21 8.66
C LEU A 252 -3.93 12.47 9.30
N LEU A 253 -3.84 12.29 10.61
CA LEU A 253 -2.58 12.48 11.34
C LEU A 253 -1.49 11.52 10.82
N LYS A 254 -0.33 12.05 10.44
CA LYS A 254 0.79 11.31 9.83
C LYS A 254 1.30 10.19 10.73
N LYS A 255 1.40 10.45 12.04
CA LYS A 255 1.85 9.51 13.07
C LYS A 255 1.11 9.84 14.36
N SER A 256 0.73 8.82 15.14
CA SER A 256 0.02 9.00 16.41
C SER A 256 0.84 9.72 17.50
N SER A 257 2.15 9.86 17.31
CA SER A 257 3.05 10.57 18.23
C SER A 257 3.24 12.05 17.90
N LEU A 258 2.67 12.54 16.79
CA LEU A 258 2.75 13.93 16.39
C LEU A 258 1.65 14.74 17.06
N ASP A 259 1.90 16.04 17.24
CA ASP A 259 0.96 16.96 17.88
C ASP A 259 -0.30 17.16 17.01
N PRO A 260 -1.50 16.77 17.49
CA PRO A 260 -2.75 16.95 16.75
C PRO A 260 -3.19 18.41 16.58
N THR A 261 -2.57 19.37 17.29
CA THR A 261 -2.87 20.80 17.17
C THR A 261 -2.21 21.43 15.95
N GLN A 262 -1.10 20.84 15.47
CA GLN A 262 -0.35 21.36 14.33
C GLN A 262 -0.91 20.86 12.99
N LEU A 263 -1.23 21.76 12.07
CA LEU A 263 -1.82 21.41 10.77
C LEU A 263 -0.85 20.62 9.88
N ASP A 264 0.45 20.89 10.00
CA ASP A 264 1.53 20.23 9.28
C ASP A 264 1.65 18.73 9.60
N SER A 265 1.08 18.30 10.73
CA SER A 265 1.10 16.92 11.20
C SER A 265 0.08 16.05 10.47
N TYR A 266 -0.79 16.64 9.63
CA TYR A 266 -1.82 15.93 8.87
C TYR A 266 -1.44 15.71 7.40
N ARG A 267 -2.02 14.66 6.81
CA ARG A 267 -2.03 14.41 5.37
C ARG A 267 -3.43 14.69 4.82
N PRO A 268 -3.55 15.30 3.63
CA PRO A 268 -4.83 15.38 2.95
C PRO A 268 -5.18 14.00 2.36
N ILE A 269 -6.25 13.37 2.83
CA ILE A 269 -6.77 12.12 2.23
C ILE A 269 -7.98 12.47 1.38
N TYR A 270 -7.90 12.27 0.06
CA TYR A 270 -8.98 12.63 -0.85
C TYR A 270 -10.02 11.50 -0.88
N ASN A 271 -11.25 11.84 -0.55
CA ASN A 271 -12.42 10.99 -0.72
C ASN A 271 -13.21 11.50 -1.94
N LEU A 272 -13.09 10.77 -3.04
CA LEU A 272 -13.76 11.09 -4.31
C LEU A 272 -15.09 10.35 -4.44
N PRO A 273 -16.08 10.91 -5.17
CA PRO A 273 -17.34 10.25 -5.48
C PRO A 273 -17.17 8.86 -6.08
N PHE A 274 -18.02 7.92 -5.68
CA PHE A 274 -17.90 6.52 -6.07
C PHE A 274 -18.09 6.31 -7.58
N LEU A 275 -19.10 6.95 -8.18
CA LEU A 275 -19.34 6.87 -9.62
C LEU A 275 -18.13 7.37 -10.42
N GLY A 276 -17.45 8.43 -9.95
CA GLY A 276 -16.21 8.93 -10.56
C GLY A 276 -15.11 7.87 -10.57
N LYS A 277 -14.92 7.16 -9.45
CA LYS A 277 -13.95 6.05 -9.36
C LYS A 277 -14.27 4.90 -10.32
N VAL A 278 -15.54 4.67 -10.63
CA VAL A 278 -15.96 3.65 -11.60
C VAL A 278 -15.59 4.07 -13.02
N VAL A 279 -15.90 5.30 -13.43
CA VAL A 279 -15.49 5.84 -14.74
C VAL A 279 -13.96 5.83 -14.87
N GLU A 280 -13.24 6.30 -13.84
CA GLU A 280 -11.77 6.28 -13.81
C GLU A 280 -11.20 4.86 -13.96
N ARG A 281 -11.84 3.84 -13.36
CA ARG A 281 -11.36 2.46 -13.43
C ARG A 281 -11.43 1.92 -14.86
N VAL A 282 -12.49 2.23 -15.60
CA VAL A 282 -12.64 1.86 -17.01
C VAL A 282 -11.54 2.50 -17.85
N VAL A 283 -11.32 3.80 -17.70
CA VAL A 283 -10.24 4.52 -18.42
C VAL A 283 -8.87 3.98 -18.04
N THR A 284 -8.64 3.73 -16.74
CA THR A 284 -7.37 3.18 -16.25
C THR A 284 -7.08 1.81 -16.85
N ALA A 285 -8.09 0.94 -17.01
CA ALA A 285 -7.88 -0.38 -17.61
C ALA A 285 -7.42 -0.29 -19.07
N GLN A 286 -8.03 0.60 -19.86
CA GLN A 286 -7.66 0.80 -21.26
C GLN A 286 -6.27 1.46 -21.41
N LEU A 287 -5.98 2.48 -20.60
CA LEU A 287 -4.65 3.10 -20.59
C LEU A 287 -3.56 2.14 -20.10
N GLN A 288 -3.87 1.27 -19.14
CA GLN A 288 -2.92 0.25 -18.68
C GLN A 288 -2.58 -0.75 -19.78
N ALA A 289 -3.56 -1.15 -20.60
CA ALA A 289 -3.32 -2.01 -21.76
C ALA A 289 -2.40 -1.30 -22.78
N PHE A 290 -2.73 -0.05 -23.13
CA PHE A 290 -1.90 0.78 -24.01
C PHE A 290 -0.45 0.91 -23.53
N LEU A 291 -0.22 1.16 -22.23
CA LEU A 291 1.13 1.25 -21.65
C LEU A 291 1.91 -0.06 -21.71
N VAL A 292 1.23 -1.19 -21.64
CA VAL A 292 1.85 -2.53 -21.74
C VAL A 292 2.23 -2.82 -23.19
N ASP A 293 1.31 -2.55 -24.13
CA ASP A 293 1.53 -2.81 -25.56
C ASP A 293 2.66 -1.94 -26.13
N THR A 294 2.85 -0.74 -25.59
CA THR A 294 3.90 0.21 -26.02
C THR A 294 5.21 0.11 -25.22
N ASP A 295 5.27 -0.73 -24.18
CA ASP A 295 6.37 -0.79 -23.20
C ASP A 295 6.87 0.59 -22.73
N PHE A 296 5.93 1.51 -22.47
CA PHE A 296 6.27 2.93 -22.31
C PHE A 296 6.94 3.27 -20.98
N LEU A 297 6.65 2.53 -19.90
CA LEU A 297 7.14 2.87 -18.57
C LEU A 297 8.61 2.48 -18.38
N ASP A 298 9.38 3.34 -17.71
CA ASP A 298 10.78 3.05 -17.39
C ASP A 298 10.92 1.70 -16.67
N PRO A 299 11.84 0.80 -17.10
CA PRO A 299 12.02 -0.52 -16.49
C PRO A 299 12.34 -0.49 -14.99
N ALA A 300 12.97 0.58 -14.49
CA ALA A 300 13.30 0.77 -13.09
C ALA A 300 12.13 1.28 -12.23
N GLN A 301 11.02 1.72 -12.86
CA GLN A 301 9.80 2.10 -12.14
C GLN A 301 9.06 0.87 -11.63
N SER A 302 8.85 0.82 -10.31
CA SER A 302 8.16 -0.28 -9.61
C SER A 302 6.91 0.16 -8.86
N GLY A 303 6.73 1.46 -8.64
CA GLY A 303 5.54 1.99 -7.98
C GLY A 303 4.30 1.76 -8.83
N PHE A 304 3.20 1.32 -8.21
CA PHE A 304 1.89 1.18 -8.84
C PHE A 304 1.83 0.32 -10.12
N ARG A 305 2.78 -0.60 -10.31
CA ARG A 305 2.80 -1.52 -11.45
C ARG A 305 2.42 -2.95 -11.03
N PRO A 306 1.58 -3.65 -11.82
CA PRO A 306 1.35 -5.09 -11.63
C PRO A 306 2.67 -5.86 -11.67
N GLY A 307 2.81 -6.89 -10.82
CA GLY A 307 4.02 -7.72 -10.76
C GLY A 307 5.20 -7.11 -9.99
N HIS A 308 5.18 -5.79 -9.75
CA HIS A 308 6.20 -5.07 -8.98
C HIS A 308 5.75 -4.83 -7.53
N GLY A 309 6.70 -4.63 -6.62
CA GLY A 309 6.42 -4.24 -5.24
C GLY A 309 7.66 -3.70 -4.54
N THR A 310 7.50 -3.25 -3.30
CA THR A 310 8.64 -2.75 -2.50
C THR A 310 9.70 -3.83 -2.30
N GLU A 311 9.27 -5.07 -2.09
CA GLU A 311 10.16 -6.23 -1.94
C GLU A 311 10.97 -6.50 -3.22
N THR A 312 10.39 -6.41 -4.42
CA THR A 312 11.14 -6.66 -5.67
C THR A 312 12.19 -5.58 -5.92
N ALA A 313 11.82 -4.31 -5.73
CA ALA A 313 12.74 -3.18 -5.89
C ALA A 313 13.91 -3.25 -4.90
N LEU A 314 13.62 -3.54 -3.62
CA LEU A 314 14.67 -3.68 -2.61
C LEU A 314 15.55 -4.92 -2.82
N VAL A 315 14.99 -6.03 -3.30
CA VAL A 315 15.78 -7.23 -3.61
C VAL A 315 16.79 -6.94 -4.73
N ALA A 316 16.36 -6.22 -5.78
CA ALA A 316 17.25 -5.80 -6.86
C ALA A 316 18.34 -4.83 -6.36
N LEU A 317 17.94 -3.77 -5.64
CA LEU A 317 18.88 -2.79 -5.08
C LEU A 317 19.91 -3.44 -4.15
N VAL A 318 19.47 -4.30 -3.23
CA VAL A 318 20.37 -4.95 -2.27
C VAL A 318 21.25 -6.00 -2.96
N ASP A 319 20.77 -6.66 -4.02
CA ASP A 319 21.62 -7.52 -4.86
C ASP A 319 22.76 -6.70 -5.49
N ASP A 320 22.45 -5.54 -6.07
CA ASP A 320 23.44 -4.64 -6.66
C ASP A 320 24.47 -4.16 -5.65
N LEU A 321 24.02 -3.64 -4.50
CA LEU A 321 24.92 -3.17 -3.45
C LEU A 321 25.83 -4.30 -2.93
N ARG A 322 25.30 -5.52 -2.77
CA ARG A 322 26.10 -6.68 -2.34
C ARG A 322 27.12 -7.09 -3.41
N ARG A 323 26.77 -6.99 -4.69
CA ARG A 323 27.67 -7.30 -5.82
C ARG A 323 28.84 -6.34 -5.89
N GLU A 324 28.60 -5.04 -5.77
CA GLU A 324 29.67 -4.06 -5.81
C GLU A 324 30.56 -4.12 -4.57
N LEU A 325 29.96 -4.37 -3.39
CA LEU A 325 30.73 -4.59 -2.17
C LEU A 325 31.66 -5.82 -2.29
N ASP A 326 31.20 -6.89 -2.96
CA ASP A 326 31.99 -8.10 -3.24
C ASP A 326 33.19 -7.83 -4.17
N ARG A 327 33.01 -6.90 -5.12
CA ARG A 327 34.07 -6.44 -6.03
C ARG A 327 35.08 -5.51 -5.34
N GLY A 328 34.86 -5.16 -4.08
CA GLY A 328 35.68 -4.21 -3.33
C GLY A 328 35.39 -2.75 -3.67
N SER A 329 34.25 -2.46 -4.30
CA SER A 329 33.78 -1.11 -4.57
C SER A 329 33.01 -0.53 -3.38
N VAL A 330 32.98 0.79 -3.33
CA VAL A 330 32.16 1.60 -2.44
C VAL A 330 30.90 2.02 -3.18
N SER A 331 29.76 2.07 -2.51
CA SER A 331 28.50 2.53 -3.10
C SER A 331 27.84 3.63 -2.28
N LEU A 332 27.45 4.72 -2.94
CA LEU A 332 26.59 5.76 -2.40
C LEU A 332 25.15 5.46 -2.80
N LEU A 333 24.28 5.29 -1.80
CA LEU A 333 22.84 5.20 -1.96
C LEU A 333 22.21 6.52 -1.53
N VAL A 334 21.60 7.24 -2.47
CA VAL A 334 20.88 8.50 -2.22
C VAL A 334 19.39 8.24 -2.35
N LEU A 335 18.62 8.57 -1.31
CA LEU A 335 17.17 8.47 -1.26
C LEU A 335 16.60 9.89 -1.35
N LEU A 336 16.13 10.29 -2.52
CA LEU A 336 15.54 11.62 -2.73
C LEU A 336 14.10 11.63 -2.23
N ASP A 337 13.69 12.73 -1.60
CA ASP A 337 12.31 12.98 -1.14
C ASP A 337 11.72 14.18 -1.88
N LEU A 338 10.48 14.04 -2.35
CA LEU A 338 9.73 15.10 -3.00
C LEU A 338 8.73 15.77 -2.05
N SER A 339 8.66 17.09 -2.10
CA SER A 339 7.68 17.85 -1.33
C SER A 339 6.35 17.95 -2.07
N ALA A 340 5.32 17.28 -1.54
CA ALA A 340 3.95 17.32 -2.10
C ALA A 340 3.91 16.91 -3.59
N ALA A 341 4.55 15.78 -3.92
CA ALA A 341 4.80 15.34 -5.30
C ALA A 341 3.51 15.26 -6.15
N PHE A 342 2.47 14.59 -5.64
CA PHE A 342 1.20 14.45 -6.36
C PHE A 342 0.46 15.78 -6.49
N ASP A 343 0.50 16.64 -5.48
CA ASP A 343 -0.22 17.90 -5.45
C ASP A 343 0.42 18.99 -6.34
N THR A 344 1.65 18.79 -6.81
CA THR A 344 2.44 19.79 -7.57
C THR A 344 2.56 19.50 -9.07
N VAL A 345 2.08 18.34 -9.53
CA VAL A 345 2.13 17.93 -10.95
C VAL A 345 1.50 19.00 -11.85
N ASP A 346 2.24 19.48 -12.84
CA ASP A 346 1.72 20.46 -13.78
C ASP A 346 0.84 19.81 -14.85
N HIS A 347 -0.37 20.32 -15.04
CA HIS A 347 -1.34 19.76 -15.99
C HIS A 347 -0.88 19.91 -17.44
N GLY A 348 -0.28 21.05 -17.80
CA GLY A 348 0.19 21.29 -19.16
C GLY A 348 1.32 20.35 -19.55
N ILE A 349 2.31 20.20 -18.66
CA ILE A 349 3.44 19.27 -18.87
C ILE A 349 2.94 17.82 -18.97
N LEU A 350 2.02 17.42 -18.09
CA LEU A 350 1.44 16.08 -18.10
C LEU A 350 0.69 15.81 -19.42
N LEU A 351 -0.17 16.75 -19.86
CA LEU A 351 -0.92 16.62 -21.11
C LEU A 351 0.01 16.59 -22.34
N GLY A 352 1.07 17.39 -22.35
CA GLY A 352 2.08 17.36 -23.41
C GLY A 352 2.78 16.00 -23.52
N ARG A 353 3.07 15.35 -22.38
CA ARG A 353 3.65 13.99 -22.34
C ARG A 353 2.68 12.93 -22.81
N LEU A 354 1.42 13.02 -22.38
CA LEU A 354 0.34 12.13 -22.84
C LEU A 354 0.17 12.24 -24.36
N ALA A 355 0.19 13.45 -24.92
CA ALA A 355 0.18 13.66 -26.36
C ALA A 355 1.44 13.06 -27.04
N GLY A 356 2.62 13.28 -26.47
CA GLY A 356 3.89 12.72 -26.97
C GLY A 356 3.96 11.19 -26.95
N MET A 357 3.12 10.53 -26.15
CA MET A 357 2.95 9.07 -26.16
C MET A 357 2.14 8.55 -27.34
N GLY A 358 1.50 9.44 -28.11
CA GLY A 358 0.55 9.07 -29.17
C GLY A 358 -0.91 9.05 -28.70
N LEU A 359 -1.25 9.63 -27.54
CA LEU A 359 -2.66 9.81 -27.15
C LEU A 359 -3.25 11.04 -27.83
N GLY A 360 -4.38 10.88 -28.52
CA GLY A 360 -5.08 11.94 -29.25
C GLY A 360 -6.59 11.90 -29.05
N GLY A 361 -7.31 12.64 -29.90
CA GLY A 361 -8.77 12.61 -29.98
C GLY A 361 -9.50 12.75 -28.64
N THR A 362 -10.52 11.93 -28.42
CA THR A 362 -11.36 11.97 -27.22
C THR A 362 -10.61 11.48 -25.98
N VAL A 363 -9.56 10.67 -26.14
CA VAL A 363 -8.73 10.18 -25.03
C VAL A 363 -7.98 11.33 -24.36
N LEU A 364 -7.26 12.13 -25.15
CA LEU A 364 -6.52 13.28 -24.62
C LEU A 364 -7.48 14.37 -24.10
N GLN A 365 -8.63 14.55 -24.76
CA GLN A 365 -9.68 15.46 -24.29
C GLN A 365 -10.24 15.04 -22.93
N TRP A 366 -10.48 13.74 -22.74
CA TRP A 366 -10.96 13.19 -21.47
C TRP A 366 -9.95 13.42 -20.35
N LEU A 367 -8.66 13.16 -20.62
CA LEU A 367 -7.59 13.36 -19.64
C LEU A 367 -7.44 14.85 -19.27
N ARG A 368 -7.59 15.75 -20.25
CA ARG A 368 -7.65 17.20 -19.98
C ARG A 368 -8.84 17.54 -19.09
N SER A 369 -10.04 17.08 -19.45
CA SER A 369 -11.25 17.31 -18.66
C SER A 369 -11.15 16.71 -17.25
N PHE A 370 -10.51 15.57 -17.08
CA PHE A 370 -10.29 14.94 -15.77
C PHE A 370 -9.42 15.78 -14.83
N LEU A 371 -8.40 16.46 -15.38
CA LEU A 371 -7.44 17.28 -14.65
C LEU A 371 -7.96 18.71 -14.37
N GLU A 372 -8.65 19.31 -15.35
CA GLU A 372 -9.10 20.70 -15.31
C GLU A 372 -10.47 20.88 -14.63
N GLY A 373 -10.71 22.08 -14.08
CA GLY A 373 -11.98 22.43 -13.44
C GLY A 373 -12.24 21.66 -12.14
N ARG A 374 -11.19 21.19 -11.47
CA ARG A 374 -11.29 20.48 -10.19
C ARG A 374 -11.35 21.45 -9.02
N SER A 375 -11.98 20.98 -7.95
CA SER A 375 -12.03 21.69 -6.67
C SER A 375 -11.89 20.70 -5.52
N GLN A 376 -11.50 21.20 -4.35
CA GLN A 376 -11.38 20.44 -3.12
C GLN A 376 -12.08 21.16 -1.96
N MET A 377 -12.57 20.41 -0.99
CA MET A 377 -13.05 20.95 0.29
C MET A 377 -12.61 20.04 1.43
N VAL A 378 -12.41 20.60 2.63
CA VAL A 378 -12.05 19.83 3.83
C VAL A 378 -13.31 19.50 4.62
N SER A 379 -13.42 18.27 5.12
CA SER A 379 -14.52 17.81 5.97
C SER A 379 -14.00 17.27 7.30
N LEU A 380 -14.55 17.79 8.41
CA LEU A 380 -14.29 17.34 9.78
C LEU A 380 -15.62 16.96 10.47
N GLY A 381 -15.94 15.66 10.49
CA GLY A 381 -17.26 15.23 10.93
C GLY A 381 -18.34 15.68 9.95
N ASP A 382 -19.33 16.42 10.44
CA ASP A 382 -20.48 16.91 9.65
C ASP A 382 -20.27 18.34 9.11
N THR A 383 -19.13 18.97 9.40
CA THR A 383 -18.80 20.31 8.90
C THR A 383 -17.84 20.24 7.71
N CYS A 384 -17.99 21.19 6.79
CA CYS A 384 -17.17 21.31 5.59
C CYS A 384 -16.67 22.75 5.40
N SER A 385 -15.50 22.92 4.77
CA SER A 385 -15.00 24.22 4.30
C SER A 385 -15.69 24.65 3.01
N ALA A 386 -15.45 25.89 2.59
CA ALA A 386 -15.78 26.30 1.22
C ALA A 386 -14.93 25.48 0.20
N PRO A 387 -15.47 25.20 -1.00
CA PRO A 387 -14.68 24.63 -2.09
C PRO A 387 -13.59 25.58 -2.55
N GLN A 388 -12.40 25.04 -2.81
CA GLN A 388 -11.25 25.76 -3.36
C GLN A 388 -10.80 25.13 -4.67
N PRO A 389 -10.47 25.92 -5.71
CA PRO A 389 -10.03 25.38 -6.99
C PRO A 389 -8.67 24.69 -6.88
N LEU A 390 -8.50 23.61 -7.66
CA LEU A 390 -7.25 22.87 -7.79
C LEU A 390 -6.66 23.14 -9.18
N THR A 391 -5.62 23.97 -9.22
CA THR A 391 -5.00 24.44 -10.49
C THR A 391 -3.84 23.56 -10.96
N CYS A 392 -3.35 22.67 -10.11
CA CYS A 392 -2.30 21.71 -10.41
C CYS A 392 -2.47 20.46 -9.56
N GLY A 393 -1.65 19.45 -9.81
CA GLY A 393 -1.65 18.19 -9.09
C GLY A 393 -2.63 17.17 -9.66
N VAL A 394 -2.43 15.93 -9.23
CA VAL A 394 -3.32 14.80 -9.51
C VAL A 394 -3.94 14.33 -8.17
N PRO A 395 -5.27 14.10 -8.10
CA PRO A 395 -5.95 13.87 -6.82
C PRO A 395 -5.43 12.62 -6.09
N GLN A 396 -4.97 12.78 -4.85
CA GLN A 396 -4.38 11.70 -4.05
C GLN A 396 -5.46 10.79 -3.45
N GLY A 397 -5.89 9.79 -4.23
CA GLY A 397 -7.01 8.89 -3.91
C GLY A 397 -7.83 8.47 -5.13
N SER A 398 -7.57 9.10 -6.28
CA SER A 398 -8.03 8.65 -7.59
C SER A 398 -7.36 7.34 -8.01
N VAL A 399 -8.07 6.58 -8.83
CA VAL A 399 -7.59 5.33 -9.41
C VAL A 399 -6.50 5.60 -10.45
N LEU A 400 -6.65 6.69 -11.22
CA LEU A 400 -5.80 7.03 -12.36
C LEU A 400 -4.54 7.82 -11.98
N SER A 401 -4.61 8.65 -10.93
CA SER A 401 -3.49 9.50 -10.49
C SER A 401 -2.13 8.80 -10.36
N PRO A 402 -2.02 7.58 -9.80
CA PRO A 402 -0.73 6.89 -9.68
C PRO A 402 -0.08 6.56 -11.04
N MET A 403 -0.89 6.22 -12.04
CA MET A 403 -0.42 5.95 -13.40
C MET A 403 0.06 7.24 -14.07
N LEU A 404 -0.71 8.32 -13.96
CA LEU A 404 -0.33 9.64 -14.49
C LEU A 404 0.97 10.14 -13.87
N PHE A 405 1.16 9.93 -12.57
CA PHE A 405 2.41 10.29 -11.90
C PHE A 405 3.60 9.48 -12.43
N ASN A 406 3.44 8.18 -12.68
CA ASN A 406 4.50 7.36 -13.27
C ASN A 406 4.89 7.84 -14.69
N ILE A 407 3.90 8.21 -15.52
CA ILE A 407 4.13 8.81 -16.85
C ILE A 407 4.89 10.14 -16.71
N TYR A 408 4.51 10.96 -15.72
CA TYR A 408 5.18 12.22 -15.40
C TYR A 408 6.63 12.02 -14.94
N MET A 409 6.95 10.92 -14.28
CA MET A 409 8.31 10.61 -13.83
C MET A 409 9.21 9.96 -14.90
N LYS A 410 8.66 9.40 -15.99
CA LYS A 410 9.42 8.53 -16.93
C LYS A 410 10.82 9.04 -17.31
N PRO A 411 11.00 10.28 -17.82
CA PRO A 411 12.31 10.74 -18.33
C PRO A 411 13.42 10.76 -17.27
N LEU A 412 13.06 10.81 -15.98
CA LEU A 412 14.03 10.87 -14.88
C LEU A 412 15.00 9.69 -14.90
N GLY A 413 14.51 8.48 -15.21
CA GLY A 413 15.34 7.28 -15.25
C GLY A 413 16.44 7.35 -16.32
N GLU A 414 16.11 7.88 -17.50
CA GLU A 414 17.06 8.08 -18.60
C GLU A 414 18.12 9.13 -18.24
N ILE A 415 17.72 10.23 -17.61
CA ILE A 415 18.63 11.27 -17.11
C ILE A 415 19.63 10.68 -16.14
N ILE A 416 19.18 9.92 -15.13
CA ILE A 416 20.08 9.33 -14.13
C ILE A 416 21.05 8.34 -14.80
N ARG A 417 20.54 7.47 -15.68
CA ARG A 417 21.35 6.47 -16.40
C ARG A 417 22.40 7.10 -17.31
N SER A 418 22.17 8.30 -17.86
CA SER A 418 23.14 9.02 -18.70
C SER A 418 24.46 9.34 -17.98
N PHE A 419 24.44 9.43 -16.64
CA PHE A 419 25.63 9.63 -15.81
C PHE A 419 26.30 8.32 -15.36
N GLY A 420 25.82 7.16 -15.82
CA GLY A 420 26.26 5.85 -15.32
C GLY A 420 25.85 5.57 -13.87
N VAL A 421 24.85 6.28 -13.37
CA VAL A 421 24.26 6.06 -12.04
C VAL A 421 23.06 5.13 -12.20
N ARG A 422 22.93 4.13 -11.32
CA ARG A 422 21.77 3.24 -11.30
C ARG A 422 20.64 3.88 -10.50
N CYS A 423 19.39 3.56 -10.85
CA CYS A 423 18.24 4.02 -10.09
C CYS A 423 17.17 2.94 -9.92
N HIS A 424 16.38 3.10 -8.87
CA HIS A 424 15.08 2.46 -8.72
C HIS A 424 14.05 3.51 -8.35
N LEU A 425 12.90 3.49 -9.04
CA LEU A 425 11.80 4.41 -8.79
C LEU A 425 10.65 3.64 -8.17
N TYR A 426 10.05 4.20 -7.13
CA TYR A 426 8.80 3.70 -6.57
C TYR A 426 7.88 4.89 -6.35
N ALA A 427 7.15 5.27 -7.40
CA ALA A 427 6.39 6.51 -7.43
C ALA A 427 7.29 7.73 -7.13
N ASP A 428 7.03 8.45 -6.04
CA ASP A 428 7.79 9.63 -5.59
C ASP A 428 9.11 9.27 -4.88
N ASP A 429 9.27 8.03 -4.40
CA ASP A 429 10.53 7.56 -3.81
C ASP A 429 11.55 7.25 -4.93
N VAL A 430 12.56 8.12 -5.07
CA VAL A 430 13.64 7.98 -6.07
C VAL A 430 14.93 7.56 -5.38
N GLN A 431 15.50 6.42 -5.80
CA GLN A 431 16.69 5.82 -5.18
C GLN A 431 17.82 5.79 -6.20
N LEU A 432 18.91 6.49 -5.93
CA LEU A 432 20.10 6.52 -6.78
C LEU A 432 21.18 5.67 -6.13
N CYS A 433 21.83 4.83 -6.92
CA CYS A 433 22.95 4.01 -6.49
C CYS A 433 24.14 4.25 -7.42
N HIS A 434 25.19 4.87 -6.88
CA HIS A 434 26.44 5.07 -7.59
C HIS A 434 27.54 4.27 -6.91
N SER A 435 28.20 3.39 -7.67
CA SER A 435 29.24 2.49 -7.16
C SER A 435 30.55 2.73 -7.88
N PHE A 436 31.65 2.79 -7.13
CA PHE A 436 32.96 3.21 -7.61
C PHE A 436 34.09 2.61 -6.76
N PRO A 437 35.33 2.56 -7.27
CA PRO A 437 36.48 2.14 -6.47
C PRO A 437 36.75 3.08 -5.27
N PRO A 438 37.33 2.61 -4.14
CA PRO A 438 37.46 3.40 -2.90
C PRO A 438 38.27 4.71 -2.94
N VAL A 439 38.96 5.05 -4.04
CA VAL A 439 40.01 6.10 -4.07
C VAL A 439 39.64 7.31 -4.94
N THR A 440 38.41 7.42 -5.43
CA THR A 440 38.07 8.32 -6.54
C THR A 440 37.19 9.49 -6.10
N LYS A 441 37.76 10.70 -5.97
CA LYS A 441 36.98 11.95 -5.72
C LYS A 441 36.06 12.28 -6.91
N GLU A 442 36.46 11.84 -8.10
CA GLU A 442 35.75 12.03 -9.36
C GLU A 442 34.37 11.35 -9.34
N ALA A 443 34.20 10.28 -8.57
CA ALA A 443 32.92 9.59 -8.42
C ALA A 443 31.86 10.47 -7.72
N VAL A 444 32.26 11.26 -6.72
CA VAL A 444 31.36 12.23 -6.08
C VAL A 444 31.01 13.36 -7.04
N GLN A 445 31.95 13.76 -7.91
CA GLN A 445 31.66 14.78 -8.93
C GLN A 445 30.67 14.26 -9.98
N VAL A 446 30.75 13.00 -10.40
CA VAL A 446 29.75 12.37 -11.26
C VAL A 446 28.38 12.37 -10.59
N LEU A 447 28.31 11.95 -9.32
CA LEU A 447 27.06 11.95 -8.57
C LEU A 447 26.50 13.38 -8.39
N ASN A 448 27.33 14.37 -8.09
CA ASN A 448 26.89 15.76 -7.95
C ASN A 448 26.36 16.34 -9.26
N ARG A 449 27.01 16.04 -10.41
CA ARG A 449 26.49 16.42 -11.74
C ARG A 449 25.15 15.74 -12.04
N CYS A 450 25.02 14.46 -11.68
CA CYS A 450 23.75 13.74 -11.78
C CYS A 450 22.66 14.38 -10.91
N LEU A 451 22.95 14.70 -9.65
CA LEU A 451 22.01 15.33 -8.72
C LEU A 451 21.60 16.74 -9.18
N ALA A 452 22.54 17.51 -9.73
CA ALA A 452 22.25 18.80 -10.32
C ALA A 452 21.30 18.66 -11.52
N SER A 453 21.60 17.76 -12.46
CA SER A 453 20.73 17.51 -13.62
C SER A 453 19.34 16.99 -13.23
N VAL A 454 19.27 16.12 -12.21
CA VAL A 454 18.00 15.68 -11.62
C VAL A 454 17.24 16.85 -11.00
N SER A 455 17.91 17.71 -10.24
CA SER A 455 17.27 18.89 -9.63
C SER A 455 16.76 19.86 -10.68
N ASP A 456 17.56 20.16 -11.70
CA ASP A 456 17.17 21.04 -12.81
C ASP A 456 15.97 20.50 -13.56
N TRP A 457 15.97 19.20 -13.86
CA TRP A 457 14.82 18.55 -14.48
C TRP A 457 13.59 18.57 -13.58
N MET A 458 13.72 18.25 -12.29
CA MET A 458 12.61 18.31 -11.34
C MET A 458 12.02 19.72 -11.29
N ARG A 459 12.87 20.74 -11.25
CA ARG A 459 12.49 22.16 -11.24
C ARG A 459 11.76 22.57 -12.51
N ALA A 460 12.30 22.21 -13.68
CA ALA A 460 11.65 22.45 -14.97
C ALA A 460 10.27 21.77 -15.06
N ASN A 461 10.11 20.64 -14.37
CA ASN A 461 8.84 19.91 -14.27
C ASN A 461 8.04 20.26 -13.01
N LYS A 462 8.30 21.39 -12.36
CA LYS A 462 7.52 21.92 -11.23
C LYS A 462 7.44 20.97 -10.01
N LEU A 463 8.49 20.15 -9.81
CA LEU A 463 8.64 19.22 -8.69
C LEU A 463 9.74 19.70 -7.74
N LYS A 464 9.45 19.70 -6.44
CA LYS A 464 10.36 20.23 -5.43
C LYS A 464 11.05 19.10 -4.67
N LEU A 465 12.36 18.98 -4.84
CA LEU A 465 13.19 18.12 -3.98
C LEU A 465 13.27 18.68 -2.56
N ASN A 466 13.40 17.79 -1.58
CA ASN A 466 13.54 18.12 -0.17
C ASN A 466 14.93 17.68 0.34
N PRO A 467 15.93 18.58 0.36
CA PRO A 467 17.27 18.25 0.84
C PRO A 467 17.27 17.75 2.30
N ASP A 468 16.46 18.33 3.18
CA ASP A 468 16.41 17.98 4.61
C ASP A 468 15.95 16.54 4.87
N LYS A 469 15.09 16.02 4.00
CA LYS A 469 14.58 14.66 4.07
C LYS A 469 15.35 13.67 3.19
N THR A 470 16.18 14.18 2.28
CA THR A 470 17.03 13.34 1.44
C THR A 470 18.05 12.63 2.33
N GLU A 471 18.13 11.30 2.22
CA GLU A 471 19.04 10.49 3.03
C GLU A 471 20.15 9.90 2.15
N VAL A 472 21.39 9.90 2.65
CA VAL A 472 22.53 9.28 1.96
C VAL A 472 23.13 8.20 2.85
N LEU A 473 23.31 7.01 2.28
CA LEU A 473 23.99 5.88 2.91
C LEU A 473 25.26 5.54 2.12
N LEU A 474 26.39 5.50 2.82
CA LEU A 474 27.63 4.94 2.30
C LEU A 474 27.68 3.44 2.61
N VAL A 475 27.68 2.61 1.59
CA VAL A 475 27.88 1.17 1.69
C VAL A 475 29.32 0.85 1.31
N SER A 476 30.11 0.42 2.29
CA SER A 476 31.53 0.12 2.13
C SER A 476 32.00 -0.90 3.16
N ARG A 477 33.22 -1.42 2.98
CA ARG A 477 33.87 -2.23 4.03
C ARG A 477 34.27 -1.33 5.18
N LYS A 478 34.38 -1.86 6.40
CA LYS A 478 34.71 -1.06 7.60
C LYS A 478 35.97 -0.19 7.45
N ALA A 479 36.98 -0.68 6.74
CA ALA A 479 38.21 0.06 6.47
C ALA A 479 38.03 1.31 5.59
N GLU A 480 36.91 1.40 4.87
CA GLU A 480 36.61 2.41 3.85
C GLU A 480 35.48 3.37 4.30
N GLN A 481 35.11 3.37 5.59
CA GLN A 481 34.01 4.20 6.13
C GLN A 481 34.43 5.65 6.48
N GLY A 482 35.73 5.98 6.39
CA GLY A 482 36.28 7.30 6.71
C GLY A 482 36.49 8.23 5.50
N ILE A 483 35.98 7.86 4.32
CA ILE A 483 36.14 8.68 3.11
C ILE A 483 35.17 9.86 3.21
N GLY A 484 35.69 11.09 3.19
CA GLY A 484 34.91 12.35 3.26
C GLY A 484 34.10 12.64 2.00
N LEU A 485 33.18 11.74 1.64
CA LEU A 485 32.30 11.85 0.47
C LEU A 485 30.98 12.47 0.92
N GLN A 486 30.78 13.75 0.61
CA GLN A 486 29.51 14.42 0.86
C GLN A 486 28.95 14.92 -0.47
N PRO A 487 27.91 14.25 -1.01
CA PRO A 487 27.23 14.76 -2.19
C PRO A 487 26.46 16.04 -1.83
N VAL A 488 26.26 16.89 -2.83
CA VAL A 488 25.57 18.18 -2.69
C VAL A 488 24.31 18.18 -3.55
N LEU A 489 23.20 18.63 -2.98
CA LEU A 489 21.93 18.83 -3.67
C LEU A 489 21.45 20.26 -3.42
N ASP A 490 21.23 21.03 -4.48
CA ASP A 490 20.80 22.44 -4.41
C ASP A 490 21.66 23.30 -3.46
N GLY A 491 22.99 23.11 -3.50
CA GLY A 491 23.94 23.80 -2.64
C GLY A 491 23.98 23.32 -1.18
N VAL A 492 23.12 22.36 -0.81
CA VAL A 492 23.09 21.75 0.53
C VAL A 492 23.92 20.48 0.54
N ALA A 493 24.92 20.41 1.43
CA ALA A 493 25.70 19.19 1.65
C ALA A 493 24.84 18.13 2.35
N LEU A 494 24.73 16.96 1.74
CA LEU A 494 23.91 15.87 2.26
C LEU A 494 24.74 15.01 3.24
N PRO A 495 24.36 14.94 4.53
CA PRO A 495 25.13 14.19 5.52
C PRO A 495 24.96 12.68 5.30
N LEU A 496 26.07 11.95 5.40
CA LEU A 496 26.06 10.49 5.40
C LEU A 496 25.43 9.98 6.69
N LYS A 497 24.41 9.13 6.57
CA LYS A 497 23.80 8.42 7.69
C LYS A 497 24.39 7.02 7.82
N THR A 498 24.44 6.51 9.05
CA THR A 498 24.87 5.12 9.32
C THR A 498 23.81 4.09 8.96
N GLN A 499 22.55 4.51 8.93
CA GLN A 499 21.40 3.73 8.47
C GLN A 499 20.36 4.65 7.82
N VAL A 500 19.64 4.14 6.84
CA VAL A 500 18.56 4.85 6.13
C VAL A 500 17.32 3.98 6.01
N ARG A 501 16.15 4.58 5.79
CA ARG A 501 14.90 3.84 5.57
C ARG A 501 14.50 3.90 4.10
N SER A 502 14.70 2.81 3.36
CA SER A 502 14.23 2.67 1.98
C SER A 502 13.01 1.75 1.91
N LEU A 503 11.89 2.25 1.35
CA LEU A 503 10.62 1.52 1.16
C LEU A 503 10.16 0.73 2.40
N GLY A 504 10.35 1.32 3.58
CA GLY A 504 9.96 0.73 4.86
C GLY A 504 10.99 -0.21 5.52
N VAL A 505 12.12 -0.50 4.85
CA VAL A 505 13.20 -1.35 5.37
C VAL A 505 14.40 -0.49 5.80
N LEU A 506 14.96 -0.78 6.97
CA LEU A 506 16.20 -0.14 7.45
C LEU A 506 17.43 -0.81 6.83
N LEU A 507 18.24 -0.02 6.13
CA LEU A 507 19.51 -0.45 5.55
C LEU A 507 20.66 0.23 6.29
N ASP A 508 21.64 -0.55 6.72
CA ASP A 508 22.87 -0.09 7.35
C ASP A 508 24.06 -0.18 6.39
N SER A 509 25.14 0.55 6.67
CA SER A 509 26.34 0.63 5.81
C SER A 509 26.99 -0.72 5.50
N SER A 510 26.78 -1.73 6.36
CA SER A 510 27.31 -3.09 6.18
C SER A 510 26.30 -4.09 5.56
N LEU A 511 25.08 -3.65 5.26
CA LEU A 511 23.97 -4.49 4.81
C LEU A 511 23.75 -5.71 5.73
N SER A 512 23.92 -5.51 7.04
CA SER A 512 23.71 -6.55 8.05
C SER A 512 22.23 -6.85 8.27
N LEU A 513 21.36 -5.84 8.05
CA LEU A 513 19.92 -5.85 8.38
C LEU A 513 19.62 -6.06 9.87
N GLU A 514 20.62 -5.93 10.75
CA GLU A 514 20.40 -6.08 12.19
C GLU A 514 19.48 -4.99 12.78
N PRO A 515 19.60 -3.70 12.40
CA PRO A 515 18.67 -2.67 12.84
C PRO A 515 17.23 -2.96 12.40
N GLN A 516 17.05 -3.40 11.15
CA GLN A 516 15.75 -3.80 10.61
C GLN A 516 15.13 -4.94 11.41
N VAL A 517 15.87 -6.05 11.57
CA VAL A 517 15.38 -7.23 12.30
C VAL A 517 15.02 -6.88 13.75
N SER A 518 15.83 -6.03 14.39
CA SER A 518 15.58 -5.59 15.76
C SER A 518 14.33 -4.71 15.86
N ALA A 519 14.12 -3.79 14.90
CA ALA A 519 12.92 -2.95 14.84
C ALA A 519 11.65 -3.78 14.58
N VAL A 520 11.70 -4.73 13.63
CA VAL A 520 10.59 -5.64 13.34
C VAL A 520 10.26 -6.50 14.56
N ALA A 521 11.27 -7.11 15.20
CA ALA A 521 11.05 -7.93 16.39
C ALA A 521 10.42 -7.13 17.53
N ARG A 522 10.91 -5.91 17.80
CA ARG A 522 10.38 -5.01 18.83
C ARG A 522 8.92 -4.65 18.56
N GLY A 523 8.62 -4.24 17.33
CA GLY A 523 7.25 -3.91 16.90
C GLY A 523 6.32 -5.13 16.99
N ALA A 524 6.77 -6.30 16.55
CA ALA A 524 5.99 -7.53 16.60
C ALA A 524 5.71 -8.00 18.03
N PHE A 525 6.68 -7.91 18.94
CA PHE A 525 6.45 -8.20 20.37
C PHE A 525 5.48 -7.20 21.02
N ALA A 526 5.55 -5.92 20.66
CA ALA A 526 4.58 -4.93 21.15
C ALA A 526 3.15 -5.30 20.75
N GLN A 527 2.97 -5.76 19.52
CA GLN A 527 1.66 -6.21 19.03
C GLN A 527 1.23 -7.52 19.68
N LEU A 528 2.14 -8.49 19.89
CA LEU A 528 1.84 -9.72 20.62
C LEU A 528 1.36 -9.45 22.06
N ARG A 529 1.94 -8.46 22.74
CA ARG A 529 1.47 -8.07 24.10
C ARG A 529 0.03 -7.58 24.08
N LEU A 530 -0.34 -6.81 23.07
CA LEU A 530 -1.71 -6.33 22.88
C LEU A 530 -2.65 -7.48 22.53
N VAL A 531 -2.29 -8.33 21.57
CA VAL A 531 -3.09 -9.50 21.17
C VAL A 531 -3.30 -10.47 22.33
N ARG A 532 -2.33 -10.60 23.25
CA ARG A 532 -2.49 -11.41 24.45
C ARG A 532 -3.65 -10.97 25.34
N GLN A 533 -3.99 -9.68 25.35
CA GLN A 533 -5.14 -9.14 26.09
C GLN A 533 -6.48 -9.57 25.47
N LEU A 534 -6.49 -9.89 24.16
CA LEU A 534 -7.67 -10.37 23.45
C LEU A 534 -7.91 -11.87 23.60
N ARG A 535 -6.92 -12.64 24.06
CA ARG A 535 -7.02 -14.10 24.18
C ARG A 535 -8.25 -14.60 24.95
N PRO A 536 -8.71 -13.97 26.06
CA PRO A 536 -9.93 -14.40 26.76
C PRO A 536 -11.21 -14.23 25.94
N PHE A 537 -11.18 -13.36 24.92
CA PHE A 537 -12.34 -12.93 24.14
C PHE A 537 -12.30 -13.42 22.69
N LEU A 538 -11.34 -14.28 22.33
CA LEU A 538 -11.20 -14.82 20.97
C LEU A 538 -10.96 -16.32 21.00
N GLY A 539 -11.68 -17.05 20.13
CA GLY A 539 -11.39 -18.45 19.85
C GLY A 539 -10.01 -18.65 19.20
N ARG A 540 -9.47 -19.88 19.23
CA ARG A 540 -8.11 -20.19 18.72
C ARG A 540 -7.92 -19.79 17.25
N SER A 541 -8.92 -20.04 16.40
CA SER A 541 -8.88 -19.69 14.96
C SER A 541 -8.87 -18.17 14.73
N ASP A 542 -9.70 -17.43 15.46
CA ASP A 542 -9.77 -15.97 15.33
C ASP A 542 -8.52 -15.31 15.89
N LEU A 543 -8.01 -15.82 17.02
CA LEU A 543 -6.74 -15.40 17.59
C LEU A 543 -5.58 -15.62 16.60
N ALA A 544 -5.54 -16.78 15.91
CA ALA A 544 -4.56 -17.03 14.87
C ALA A 544 -4.68 -16.02 13.72
N THR A 545 -5.91 -15.68 13.32
CA THR A 545 -6.19 -14.68 12.28
C THR A 545 -5.67 -13.29 12.69
N VAL A 546 -5.89 -12.88 13.95
CA VAL A 546 -5.36 -11.62 14.51
C VAL A 546 -3.84 -11.62 14.56
N VAL A 547 -3.23 -12.72 15.01
CA VAL A 547 -1.77 -12.88 15.03
C VAL A 547 -1.19 -12.82 13.61
N HIS A 548 -1.84 -13.43 12.63
CA HIS A 548 -1.41 -13.34 11.23
C HIS A 548 -1.48 -11.91 10.70
N ALA A 549 -2.59 -11.21 10.96
CA ALA A 549 -2.81 -9.85 10.49
C ALA A 549 -1.83 -8.84 11.11
N LEU A 550 -1.47 -8.98 12.38
CA LEU A 550 -0.62 -8.01 13.08
C LEU A 550 0.84 -8.42 13.21
N VAL A 551 1.14 -9.71 13.37
CA VAL A 551 2.48 -10.18 13.73
C VAL A 551 3.13 -10.83 12.51
N THR A 552 2.49 -11.83 11.91
CA THR A 552 3.04 -12.55 10.76
C THR A 552 3.22 -11.62 9.55
N SER A 553 2.25 -10.75 9.26
CA SER A 553 2.36 -9.75 8.19
C SER A 553 3.61 -8.85 8.31
N ARG A 554 3.98 -8.46 9.55
CA ARG A 554 5.19 -7.68 9.84
C ARG A 554 6.46 -8.49 9.66
N LEU A 555 6.44 -9.77 10.01
CA LEU A 555 7.56 -10.69 9.80
C LEU A 555 7.78 -11.00 8.31
N ASP A 556 6.71 -11.00 7.51
CA ASP A 556 6.74 -11.34 6.08
C ASP A 556 6.99 -10.15 5.15
N TYR A 557 6.88 -8.91 5.65
CA TYR A 557 7.17 -7.72 4.85
C TYR A 557 8.65 -7.67 4.45
N CYS A 558 8.93 -7.71 3.15
CA CYS A 558 10.27 -7.74 2.54
C CYS A 558 11.20 -8.84 3.10
N ASN A 559 10.64 -9.98 3.50
CA ASN A 559 11.39 -11.04 4.16
C ASN A 559 12.32 -11.85 3.23
N ALA A 560 12.21 -11.68 1.90
CA ALA A 560 13.20 -12.21 0.97
C ALA A 560 14.61 -11.67 1.27
N LEU A 561 14.72 -10.45 1.79
CA LEU A 561 15.99 -9.83 2.20
C LEU A 561 16.65 -10.55 3.41
N TYR A 562 15.86 -11.30 4.19
CA TYR A 562 16.31 -12.01 5.39
C TYR A 562 16.94 -13.37 5.08
N VAL A 563 17.01 -13.77 3.80
CA VAL A 563 17.64 -15.02 3.39
C VAL A 563 19.13 -15.03 3.76
N GLY A 564 19.59 -16.15 4.32
CA GLY A 564 20.99 -16.36 4.72
C GLY A 564 21.50 -15.45 5.83
N LEU A 565 20.62 -14.76 6.58
CA LEU A 565 21.05 -13.98 7.75
C LEU A 565 21.76 -14.86 8.79
N PRO A 566 22.75 -14.31 9.53
CA PRO A 566 23.37 -15.02 10.65
C PRO A 566 22.32 -15.50 11.65
N LEU A 567 22.52 -16.71 12.19
CA LEU A 567 21.57 -17.33 13.14
C LEU A 567 21.27 -16.42 14.33
N LYS A 568 22.27 -15.69 14.85
CA LYS A 568 22.10 -14.72 15.94
C LYS A 568 21.05 -13.65 15.60
N THR A 569 21.06 -13.14 14.38
CA THR A 569 20.15 -12.10 13.90
C THR A 569 18.77 -12.69 13.62
N ALA A 570 18.71 -13.77 12.82
CA ALA A 570 17.45 -14.44 12.48
C ALA A 570 16.71 -14.99 13.71
N ARG A 571 17.43 -15.40 14.76
CA ARG A 571 16.85 -15.86 16.03
C ARG A 571 15.91 -14.85 16.67
N LYS A 572 16.16 -13.54 16.52
CA LYS A 572 15.27 -12.49 17.06
C LYS A 572 13.85 -12.60 16.48
N LEU A 573 13.74 -12.82 15.17
CA LEU A 573 12.45 -13.05 14.49
C LEU A 573 11.86 -14.42 14.85
N GLN A 574 12.72 -15.45 14.95
CA GLN A 574 12.27 -16.79 15.33
C GLN A 574 11.64 -16.80 16.72
N LEU A 575 12.18 -16.03 17.68
CA LEU A 575 11.61 -15.88 19.02
C LEU A 575 10.22 -15.25 18.99
N VAL A 576 9.98 -14.26 18.13
CA VAL A 576 8.65 -13.68 17.91
C VAL A 576 7.68 -14.76 17.43
N GLN A 577 8.07 -15.52 16.40
CA GLN A 577 7.22 -16.59 15.85
C GLN A 577 6.92 -17.67 16.90
N ARG A 578 7.91 -18.04 17.72
CA ARG A 578 7.76 -19.00 18.82
C ARG A 578 6.80 -18.48 19.89
N ALA A 579 6.89 -17.22 20.26
CA ALA A 579 5.97 -16.58 21.20
C ALA A 579 4.54 -16.52 20.65
N ALA A 580 4.39 -16.20 19.36
CA ALA A 580 3.12 -16.19 18.66
C ALA A 580 2.47 -17.59 18.63
N ALA A 581 3.23 -18.62 18.30
CA ALA A 581 2.75 -20.01 18.29
C ALA A 581 2.24 -20.43 19.68
N ARG A 582 3.03 -20.18 20.73
CA ARG A 582 2.62 -20.46 22.12
C ARG A 582 1.36 -19.70 22.54
N LEU A 583 1.22 -18.45 22.10
CA LEU A 583 0.03 -17.66 22.42
C LEU A 583 -1.24 -18.29 21.83
N ILE A 584 -1.16 -18.80 20.60
CA ILE A 584 -2.29 -19.43 19.90
C ILE A 584 -2.59 -20.82 20.49
N THR A 585 -1.56 -21.63 20.73
CA THR A 585 -1.77 -23.01 21.21
C THR A 585 -2.06 -23.08 22.70
N GLY A 586 -1.74 -22.03 23.46
CA GLY A 586 -1.81 -22.06 24.92
C GLY A 586 -0.73 -22.94 25.58
N ALA A 587 0.27 -23.36 24.79
CA ALA A 587 1.35 -24.25 25.20
C ALA A 587 2.16 -23.73 26.39
N ALA A 588 2.63 -24.67 27.21
CA ALA A 588 3.51 -24.37 28.33
C ALA A 588 4.86 -23.83 27.84
N TYR A 589 5.57 -23.10 28.70
CA TYR A 589 6.87 -22.51 28.35
C TYR A 589 7.89 -23.57 27.89
N ARG A 590 7.91 -24.74 28.55
CA ARG A 590 8.84 -25.85 28.31
C ARG A 590 8.53 -26.66 27.05
N GLU A 591 7.37 -26.48 26.44
CA GLU A 591 6.97 -27.26 25.27
C GLU A 591 7.85 -26.95 24.06
N ARG A 592 8.26 -28.01 23.34
CA ARG A 592 9.15 -27.91 22.17
C ARG A 592 8.45 -27.11 21.08
N THR A 593 9.01 -25.95 20.72
CA THR A 593 8.32 -25.07 19.77
C THR A 593 8.30 -25.60 18.35
N THR A 594 9.19 -26.53 17.99
CA THR A 594 9.17 -27.22 16.69
C THR A 594 7.84 -27.96 16.50
N SER A 595 7.38 -28.69 17.52
CA SER A 595 6.09 -29.39 17.50
C SER A 595 4.91 -28.43 17.33
N LEU A 596 4.97 -27.26 17.99
CA LEU A 596 3.93 -26.23 17.85
C LEU A 596 3.87 -25.63 16.45
N LEU A 597 5.03 -25.39 15.83
CA LEU A 597 5.09 -24.85 14.47
C LEU A 597 4.61 -25.87 13.45
N SER A 598 4.93 -27.15 13.64
CA SER A 598 4.42 -28.25 12.82
C SER A 598 2.88 -28.36 12.93
N GLN A 599 2.32 -28.36 14.15
CA GLN A 599 0.87 -28.39 14.38
C GLN A 599 0.14 -27.20 13.70
N LEU A 600 0.79 -26.03 13.64
CA LEU A 600 0.22 -24.84 13.00
C LEU A 600 0.49 -24.78 11.48
N HIS A 601 1.25 -25.72 10.91
CA HIS A 601 1.78 -25.66 9.54
C HIS A 601 2.51 -24.34 9.24
N TRP A 602 3.32 -23.87 10.20
CA TRP A 602 4.09 -22.63 10.12
C TRP A 602 5.56 -22.90 9.84
N LEU A 603 6.02 -22.54 8.64
CA LEU A 603 7.46 -22.60 8.31
C LEU A 603 8.29 -21.75 9.28
N PRO A 604 9.44 -22.26 9.78
CA PRO A 604 10.43 -21.45 10.49
C PRO A 604 10.90 -20.25 9.68
N ILE A 605 11.41 -19.20 10.33
CA ILE A 605 11.71 -17.91 9.67
C ILE A 605 12.68 -18.06 8.49
N CYS A 606 13.72 -18.90 8.61
CA CYS A 606 14.65 -19.16 7.51
C CYS A 606 13.93 -19.71 6.27
N TYR A 607 13.09 -20.73 6.45
CA TYR A 607 12.31 -21.33 5.38
C TYR A 607 11.24 -20.38 4.82
N ARG A 608 10.70 -19.44 5.61
CA ARG A 608 9.83 -18.37 5.08
C ARG A 608 10.56 -17.42 4.13
N ALA A 609 11.79 -17.06 4.46
CA ALA A 609 12.62 -16.23 3.58
C ALA A 609 12.97 -16.98 2.28
N GLN A 610 13.35 -18.26 2.38
CA GLN A 610 13.59 -19.13 1.21
C GLN A 610 12.34 -19.27 0.34
N PHE A 611 11.18 -19.53 0.95
CA PHE A 611 9.89 -19.58 0.24
C PHE A 611 9.66 -18.33 -0.60
N LYS A 612 9.97 -17.16 -0.04
CA LYS A 612 9.80 -15.87 -0.71
C LYS A 612 10.78 -15.64 -1.84
N VAL A 613 12.07 -15.95 -1.65
CA VAL A 613 13.07 -15.93 -2.73
C VAL A 613 12.63 -16.82 -3.89
N LEU A 614 12.18 -18.05 -3.60
CA LEU A 614 11.75 -19.00 -4.62
C LEU A 614 10.47 -18.56 -5.35
N VAL A 615 9.52 -17.93 -4.65
CA VAL A 615 8.34 -17.31 -5.26
C VAL A 615 8.72 -16.14 -6.18
N LEU A 616 9.70 -15.31 -5.79
CA LEU A 616 10.21 -14.26 -6.66
C LEU A 616 10.94 -14.84 -7.88
N THR A 617 11.70 -15.92 -7.69
CA THR A 617 12.39 -16.64 -8.77
C THR A 617 11.40 -17.20 -9.78
N TYR A 618 10.37 -17.92 -9.32
CA TYR A 618 9.30 -18.43 -10.18
C TYR A 618 8.64 -17.31 -10.99
N LYS A 619 8.32 -16.17 -10.34
CA LYS A 619 7.72 -15.03 -11.03
C LYS A 619 8.63 -14.45 -12.10
N ALA A 620 9.92 -14.30 -11.80
CA ALA A 620 10.91 -13.79 -12.75
C ALA A 620 11.07 -14.72 -13.97
N LEU A 621 11.02 -16.04 -13.77
CA LEU A 621 11.11 -17.02 -14.87
C LEU A 621 9.84 -17.10 -15.74
N ASN A 622 8.67 -16.75 -15.20
CA ASN A 622 7.38 -16.88 -15.89
C ASN A 622 6.78 -15.52 -16.33
N GLY A 623 7.63 -14.49 -16.50
CA GLY A 623 7.19 -13.15 -16.94
C GLY A 623 6.19 -12.44 -16.00
N SER A 624 6.04 -12.93 -14.77
CA SER A 624 5.08 -12.43 -13.77
C SER A 624 5.74 -11.53 -12.70
N GLY A 625 6.98 -11.13 -12.96
CA GLY A 625 7.79 -10.26 -12.10
C GLY A 625 8.61 -9.28 -12.94
N PRO A 626 9.32 -8.34 -12.28
CA PRO A 626 10.07 -7.30 -12.97
C PRO A 626 11.22 -7.84 -13.82
N ILE A 627 11.46 -7.20 -14.97
CA ILE A 627 12.55 -7.53 -15.90
C ILE A 627 13.92 -7.45 -15.20
N TYR A 628 14.13 -6.44 -14.36
CA TYR A 628 15.40 -6.28 -13.64
C TYR A 628 15.70 -7.41 -12.63
N LEU A 629 14.73 -8.28 -12.29
CA LEU A 629 14.98 -9.50 -11.50
C LEU A 629 15.22 -10.71 -12.40
N SER A 630 14.53 -10.82 -13.54
CA SER A 630 14.78 -11.89 -14.51
C SER A 630 16.19 -11.79 -15.08
N GLU A 631 16.70 -10.59 -15.33
CA GLU A 631 18.09 -10.35 -15.76
C GLU A 631 19.16 -10.79 -14.74
N ARG A 632 18.78 -11.07 -13.50
CA ARG A 632 19.70 -11.51 -12.42
C ARG A 632 19.86 -13.02 -12.34
N ILE A 633 19.03 -13.76 -13.06
CA ILE A 633 19.03 -15.21 -13.10
C ILE A 633 19.20 -15.67 -14.55
N SER A 634 19.94 -16.74 -14.76
CA SER A 634 20.21 -17.27 -16.11
C SER A 634 19.91 -18.76 -16.11
N SER A 635 19.30 -19.23 -17.19
CA SER A 635 19.08 -20.65 -17.42
C SER A 635 20.43 -21.38 -17.46
N TYR A 636 20.47 -22.59 -16.92
CA TYR A 636 21.64 -23.45 -17.04
C TYR A 636 21.63 -24.12 -18.41
N GLU A 637 22.61 -23.75 -19.25
CA GLU A 637 22.85 -24.39 -20.54
C GLU A 637 24.13 -25.22 -20.48
N PRO A 638 24.04 -26.57 -20.46
CA PRO A 638 25.22 -27.40 -20.49
C PRO A 638 25.88 -27.34 -21.88
N GLY A 639 27.21 -27.23 -21.94
CA GLY A 639 27.95 -27.19 -23.22
C GLY A 639 27.87 -28.47 -24.07
N ARG A 640 27.15 -29.49 -23.60
CA ARG A 640 26.80 -30.75 -24.29
C ARG A 640 25.40 -31.17 -23.83
N SER A 641 24.64 -31.87 -24.67
CA SER A 641 23.32 -32.39 -24.27
C SER A 641 23.46 -33.46 -23.18
N LEU A 642 23.16 -33.10 -21.94
CA LEU A 642 23.19 -33.97 -20.75
C LEU A 642 21.75 -34.25 -20.27
N ARG A 643 21.54 -35.27 -19.44
CA ARG A 643 20.22 -35.54 -18.81
C ARG A 643 19.64 -34.34 -18.04
N SER A 644 20.50 -33.42 -17.61
CA SER A 644 20.13 -32.17 -16.92
C SER A 644 19.56 -31.07 -17.84
N SER A 645 19.59 -31.24 -19.17
CA SER A 645 19.08 -30.23 -20.12
C SER A 645 17.55 -30.02 -20.02
N GLY A 646 16.80 -31.01 -19.54
CA GLY A 646 15.34 -30.96 -19.38
C GLY A 646 14.84 -30.61 -17.97
N GLU A 647 15.74 -30.20 -17.06
CA GLU A 647 15.47 -30.06 -15.63
C GLU A 647 15.10 -28.64 -15.17
N ALA A 648 15.13 -27.64 -16.06
CA ALA A 648 14.87 -26.23 -15.76
C ALA A 648 15.74 -25.67 -14.60
N LEU A 649 17.04 -26.01 -14.65
CA LEU A 649 18.04 -25.55 -13.69
C LEU A 649 18.51 -24.12 -14.01
N LEU A 650 19.02 -23.43 -12.99
CA LEU A 650 19.61 -22.10 -13.11
C LEU A 650 21.13 -22.15 -12.95
N SER A 651 21.83 -21.26 -13.66
CA SER A 651 23.26 -21.09 -13.53
C SER A 651 23.61 -20.49 -12.17
N VAL A 652 24.49 -21.16 -11.42
CA VAL A 652 24.99 -20.67 -10.13
C VAL A 652 26.32 -19.96 -10.38
N PRO A 653 26.47 -18.67 -10.00
CA PRO A 653 27.74 -17.98 -10.13
C PRO A 653 28.87 -18.73 -9.42
N PRO A 654 30.05 -18.90 -10.06
CA PRO A 654 31.17 -19.63 -9.47
C PRO A 654 31.75 -18.87 -8.27
N ALA A 655 32.42 -19.60 -7.37
CA ALA A 655 33.03 -19.02 -6.16
C ALA A 655 34.05 -17.89 -6.45
N SER A 656 34.71 -17.93 -7.63
CA SER A 656 35.61 -16.87 -8.09
C SER A 656 34.93 -15.52 -8.35
N GLN A 657 33.62 -15.53 -8.61
CA GLN A 657 32.74 -14.37 -8.82
C GLN A 657 31.88 -14.03 -7.59
N ALA A 658 32.02 -14.79 -6.49
CA ALA A 658 31.37 -14.55 -5.21
C ALA A 658 32.38 -14.71 -4.07
N ARG A 659 33.27 -13.73 -3.94
CA ARG A 659 34.53 -13.84 -3.19
C ARG A 659 34.36 -13.65 -1.68
N LEU A 660 33.37 -12.86 -1.24
CA LEU A 660 33.09 -12.56 0.16
C LEU A 660 32.05 -13.53 0.74
N VAL A 661 32.51 -14.36 1.66
CA VAL A 661 31.66 -15.18 2.53
C VAL A 661 30.76 -14.26 3.36
N GLY A 662 29.44 -14.40 3.21
CA GLY A 662 28.45 -13.71 4.04
C GLY A 662 27.61 -12.64 3.33
N THR A 663 28.18 -11.58 2.76
CA THR A 663 27.36 -10.54 2.08
C THR A 663 26.90 -10.98 0.68
N ARG A 664 27.81 -11.55 -0.13
CA ARG A 664 27.49 -11.96 -1.50
C ARG A 664 26.67 -13.25 -1.58
N ASP A 665 26.90 -14.21 -0.70
CA ASP A 665 26.10 -15.45 -0.63
C ASP A 665 24.59 -15.21 -0.41
N ARG A 666 24.24 -14.07 0.18
CA ARG A 666 22.85 -13.65 0.43
C ARG A 666 22.23 -12.92 -0.76
N ALA A 667 23.02 -12.51 -1.75
CA ALA A 667 22.53 -11.75 -2.90
C ALA A 667 21.59 -12.61 -3.75
N PHE A 668 20.53 -12.00 -4.30
CA PHE A 668 19.47 -12.70 -5.03
C PHE A 668 20.04 -13.51 -6.20
N SER A 669 20.93 -12.91 -6.99
CA SER A 669 21.60 -13.54 -8.13
C SER A 669 22.45 -14.78 -7.78
N VAL A 670 22.72 -15.03 -6.49
CA VAL A 670 23.47 -16.21 -6.01
C VAL A 670 22.54 -17.18 -5.30
N VAL A 671 21.76 -16.68 -4.34
CA VAL A 671 20.93 -17.52 -3.48
C VAL A 671 19.70 -18.08 -4.20
N ALA A 672 19.13 -17.34 -5.17
CA ALA A 672 17.98 -17.81 -5.93
C ALA A 672 18.33 -19.03 -6.80
N PRO A 673 19.37 -19.02 -7.66
CA PRO A 673 19.78 -20.22 -8.38
C PRO A 673 20.12 -21.41 -7.47
N ARG A 674 20.84 -21.18 -6.37
CA ARG A 674 21.20 -22.23 -5.42
C ARG A 674 19.96 -22.90 -4.81
N LEU A 675 19.01 -22.12 -4.31
CA LEU A 675 17.77 -22.65 -3.74
C LEU A 675 16.85 -23.27 -4.80
N TRP A 676 16.80 -22.70 -6.00
CA TRP A 676 15.96 -23.23 -7.08
C TRP A 676 16.42 -24.61 -7.52
N ASN A 677 17.73 -24.82 -7.62
CA ASN A 677 18.29 -26.08 -8.07
C ASN A 677 18.13 -27.22 -7.06
N THR A 678 17.85 -26.94 -5.78
CA THR A 678 17.53 -27.98 -4.79
C THR A 678 16.08 -28.46 -4.85
N LEU A 679 15.21 -27.75 -5.59
CA LEU A 679 13.81 -28.14 -5.72
C LEU A 679 13.64 -29.38 -6.61
N PRO A 680 12.72 -30.29 -6.26
CA PRO A 680 12.27 -31.35 -7.15
C PRO A 680 11.75 -30.80 -8.47
N ARG A 681 11.94 -31.57 -9.55
CA ARG A 681 11.57 -31.18 -10.91
C ARG A 681 10.09 -30.84 -11.03
N GLU A 682 9.23 -31.59 -10.35
CA GLU A 682 7.77 -31.45 -10.36
C GLU A 682 7.34 -30.10 -9.79
N ILE A 683 8.08 -29.60 -8.79
CA ILE A 683 7.83 -28.27 -8.21
C ILE A 683 8.32 -27.18 -9.16
N ARG A 684 9.51 -27.34 -9.77
CA ARG A 684 10.05 -26.37 -10.75
C ARG A 684 9.13 -26.20 -11.96
N GLN A 685 8.50 -27.28 -12.41
CA GLN A 685 7.62 -27.32 -13.58
C GLN A 685 6.14 -27.05 -13.26
N ALA A 686 5.83 -26.55 -12.06
CA ALA A 686 4.45 -26.26 -11.67
C ALA A 686 3.79 -25.26 -12.65
N PRO A 687 2.57 -25.52 -13.14
CA PRO A 687 1.95 -24.76 -14.23
C PRO A 687 1.47 -23.37 -13.82
N THR A 688 1.19 -23.17 -12.52
CA THR A 688 0.71 -21.88 -12.01
C THR A 688 1.47 -21.48 -10.75
N LEU A 689 1.50 -20.17 -10.48
CA LEU A 689 2.05 -19.65 -9.22
C LEU A 689 1.35 -20.22 -7.99
N LEU A 690 0.05 -20.51 -8.08
CA LEU A 690 -0.72 -21.08 -6.97
C LEU A 690 -0.31 -22.52 -6.68
N SER A 691 -0.21 -23.36 -7.71
CA SER A 691 0.27 -24.75 -7.56
C SER A 691 1.71 -24.78 -7.07
N PHE A 692 2.57 -23.91 -7.61
CA PHE A 692 3.96 -23.76 -7.15
C PHE A 692 4.03 -23.43 -5.66
N ARG A 693 3.31 -22.41 -5.19
CA ARG A 693 3.29 -22.01 -3.77
C ARG A 693 2.82 -23.12 -2.85
N LYS A 694 1.79 -23.88 -3.25
CA LYS A 694 1.29 -25.01 -2.46
C LYS A 694 2.34 -26.11 -2.35
N ALA A 695 2.86 -26.59 -3.49
CA ALA A 695 3.86 -27.65 -3.53
C ALA A 695 5.16 -27.25 -2.80
N LEU A 696 5.64 -26.03 -3.03
CA LEU A 696 6.82 -25.49 -2.36
C LEU A 696 6.65 -25.42 -0.85
N LYS A 697 5.48 -24.97 -0.35
CA LYS A 697 5.23 -24.92 1.10
C LYS A 697 5.28 -26.32 1.70
N THR A 698 4.67 -27.32 1.05
CA THR A 698 4.70 -28.71 1.50
C THR A 698 6.13 -29.24 1.56
N TRP A 699 6.92 -29.03 0.50
CA TRP A 699 8.31 -29.47 0.44
C TRP A 699 9.17 -28.83 1.53
N LEU A 700 9.07 -27.51 1.72
CA LEU A 700 9.80 -26.81 2.80
C LEU A 700 9.32 -27.24 4.20
N CYS A 701 8.06 -27.64 4.36
CA CYS A 701 7.55 -28.17 5.62
C CYS A 701 8.18 -29.52 5.94
N ALA A 702 8.29 -30.43 4.97
CA ALA A 702 8.99 -31.71 5.12
C ALA A 702 10.44 -31.47 5.55
N GLN A 703 11.19 -30.64 4.81
CA GLN A 703 12.58 -30.27 5.13
C GLN A 703 12.77 -29.58 6.49
N ALA A 704 11.71 -28.99 7.07
CA ALA A 704 11.79 -28.28 8.33
C ALA A 704 11.44 -29.13 9.56
N PHE A 705 10.70 -30.23 9.38
CA PHE A 705 10.06 -30.94 10.48
C PHE A 705 10.18 -32.47 10.42
N GLU A 706 10.54 -33.05 9.27
CA GLU A 706 10.79 -34.47 9.10
C GLU A 706 12.30 -34.73 9.25
N ASP A 707 12.73 -34.80 10.52
CA ASP A 707 13.98 -35.44 10.98
C ASP A 707 13.62 -36.44 12.09
#